data_AF-A0A6A3KP47-F1
#
_entry.id   AF-A0A6A3KP47-F1
#
_cell.length_a   1.000
_cell.length_b   1.000
_cell.length_c   1.000
_cell.angle_alpha   90.00
_cell.angle_beta   90.00
_cell.angle_gamma   90.00
#
_symmetry.space_group_name_H-M   'P 1'
#
loop_
_entity.id
_entity.type
_entity.pdbx_description
1 polymer ?
#
loop_
_entity_poly.entity_id
_entity_poly.type
_entity_poly.pdbx_seq_one_letter_code
_entity_poly.pdbx_strand_id
1 'polypeptide(L)'
;MRRRKDPYAAVHAVPPADAASRDAIHKSDSNAPPPTQCNAALSAGDLVVMALLALWTLLGYTMTLYPSVAGGDSGELVAESCHLGVSHPPGYPLFNMAVHIFTRFLPFGETPAWKANFFSAVCDTVAVMFIYLSLLLWMAPTGWTGRRAAAFTAAALFAFSPLIWTYAVGAEVFAFNNAFAALLLYLLLRYTRYQDISSALWGAFTCGLAMCNQHTIVLFEVPIIAWVLWSRRRTLWWRELAQFTGAFVSGLMPYIYMPITAIWNPQPGSWGDVTTLSGLIHHIRRADYGTFRLYASNEANEGTNRQLGWFIIAMYLFYMVVFHSLANLPISEGLIYGVQMRFWQQPNVVIFTWFGIGLGYITNLSSQVVAIQIWRWHELCNQSQAFYIRNYAQALLDPLPQNAVLFVNFDLQWTSLRYLQRCELRRQDVTILNLSMMTYNWFATKHTNYPNLQFPGSRLVPFGSVGDGFSMARLLDVNIGHLAPRKRARIFLGGKLSYSDQDFNKKYTLVPFGLLDEFKSLSVPSQPLKPWYSSQQKVRAIIRERLPVLPPEELYNDETWEWTIARDHGMKELNWATYLLERTIAEDPENLSLLSEAAKPMEVSYQFEPPQFWNPAANLKNLGLAYAQMVKSNQEFSVSKDPFLNDVVGKGVTDSTRFKDRASARMLEVWDAWLRVPGAKQDPGYEAIEGVVRKFVPTSVEAQPGDNPRKQSQRRRKKKSAKTKKRGKK
;
A
#
# COMPACT_ATOMS: atom_id res chain seq x y z
N MET A 1 47.22 66.26 -23.91
CA MET A 1 46.62 65.55 -25.06
C MET A 1 45.12 65.85 -25.09
N ARG A 2 44.49 66.08 -26.26
CA ARG A 2 43.05 66.41 -26.39
C ARG A 2 42.45 65.87 -27.70
N ARG A 3 41.28 65.21 -27.60
CA ARG A 3 40.29 64.94 -28.67
C ARG A 3 38.91 65.14 -27.99
N ARG A 4 37.89 65.84 -28.53
CA ARG A 4 37.18 65.73 -29.83
C ARG A 4 36.49 64.35 -29.98
N LYS A 5 35.20 64.25 -30.31
CA LYS A 5 34.18 65.26 -30.66
C LYS A 5 32.76 64.66 -30.50
N ASP A 6 31.73 65.51 -30.41
CA ASP A 6 30.30 65.16 -30.39
C ASP A 6 29.80 64.63 -31.76
N PRO A 7 28.53 64.16 -31.84
CA PRO A 7 27.50 65.06 -32.38
C PRO A 7 26.09 64.98 -31.75
N TYR A 8 25.41 66.15 -31.70
CA TYR A 8 23.99 66.48 -31.94
C TYR A 8 22.88 65.42 -31.65
N ALA A 9 21.80 65.69 -30.90
CA ALA A 9 20.76 66.75 -31.04
C ALA A 9 19.91 66.63 -32.34
N ALA A 10 18.60 66.91 -32.38
CA ALA A 10 17.68 67.55 -31.40
C ALA A 10 16.46 66.62 -31.08
N VAL A 11 15.30 67.01 -30.51
CA VAL A 11 14.31 68.07 -30.88
C VAL A 11 13.49 68.52 -29.65
N HIS A 12 12.97 69.76 -29.66
CA HIS A 12 12.04 70.50 -28.75
C HIS A 12 11.48 69.80 -27.48
N ALA A 13 11.56 70.34 -26.25
CA ALA A 13 11.28 71.69 -25.69
C ALA A 13 9.80 71.93 -25.27
N VAL A 14 9.58 72.16 -23.97
CA VAL A 14 8.32 72.58 -23.31
C VAL A 14 8.68 73.55 -22.16
N PRO A 15 7.96 74.67 -21.94
CA PRO A 15 8.30 75.66 -20.90
C PRO A 15 7.83 75.25 -19.49
N PRO A 16 8.38 75.88 -18.42
CA PRO A 16 7.87 75.71 -17.06
C PRO A 16 6.50 76.39 -16.88
N ALA A 17 5.62 75.77 -16.10
CA ALA A 17 4.29 76.30 -15.76
C ALA A 17 4.24 76.82 -14.30
N ASP A 18 3.40 77.81 -14.06
CA ASP A 18 3.45 78.66 -12.87
C ASP A 18 3.04 78.01 -11.54
N ALA A 19 3.59 78.56 -10.45
CA ALA A 19 3.40 78.10 -9.07
C ALA A 19 2.00 78.37 -8.48
N ALA A 20 1.04 78.86 -9.27
CA ALA A 20 -0.27 79.32 -8.81
C ALA A 20 -1.37 78.22 -8.75
N SER A 21 -1.04 76.97 -9.07
CA SER A 21 -2.02 75.88 -9.25
C SER A 21 -2.14 74.89 -8.08
N ARG A 22 -1.31 75.02 -7.02
CA ARG A 22 -1.19 73.99 -5.96
C ARG A 22 -2.30 73.99 -4.91
N ASP A 23 -2.88 75.14 -4.58
CA ASP A 23 -3.84 75.25 -3.46
C ASP A 23 -5.29 74.86 -3.83
N ALA A 24 -5.59 74.65 -5.11
CA ALA A 24 -6.93 74.30 -5.59
C ALA A 24 -7.30 72.80 -5.43
N ILE A 25 -6.30 71.92 -5.24
CA ILE A 25 -6.49 70.46 -5.32
C ILE A 25 -6.83 69.82 -3.95
N HIS A 26 -6.63 70.54 -2.83
CA HIS A 26 -6.65 69.93 -1.50
C HIS A 26 -8.03 69.86 -0.78
N LYS A 27 -9.15 70.03 -1.49
CA LYS A 27 -10.50 70.17 -0.86
C LYS A 27 -11.68 69.40 -1.50
N SER A 28 -11.47 68.46 -2.42
CA SER A 28 -12.56 67.63 -3.01
C SER A 28 -12.74 66.24 -2.39
N ASP A 29 -11.67 65.60 -1.92
CA ASP A 29 -11.63 64.14 -1.76
C ASP A 29 -11.98 63.65 -0.34
N SER A 30 -12.97 64.27 0.30
CA SER A 30 -13.44 63.90 1.65
C SER A 30 -14.78 63.14 1.69
N ASN A 31 -15.43 62.92 0.54
CA ASN A 31 -16.74 62.26 0.42
C ASN A 31 -16.74 60.98 -0.44
N ALA A 32 -15.58 60.32 -0.58
CA ALA A 32 -15.55 58.94 -1.05
C ALA A 32 -16.16 58.04 0.04
N PRO A 33 -17.24 57.25 -0.24
CA PRO A 33 -17.75 56.30 0.74
C PRO A 33 -16.67 55.25 1.05
N PRO A 34 -16.60 54.73 2.29
CA PRO A 34 -15.66 53.67 2.62
C PRO A 34 -15.86 52.48 1.68
N PRO A 35 -14.78 51.79 1.25
CA PRO A 35 -14.90 50.69 0.31
C PRO A 35 -15.86 49.65 0.86
N THR A 36 -17.01 49.50 0.20
CA THR A 36 -18.09 48.65 0.69
C THR A 36 -17.57 47.24 0.88
N GLN A 37 -17.77 46.69 2.08
CA GLN A 37 -17.40 45.31 2.40
C GLN A 37 -18.28 44.37 1.58
N CYS A 38 -17.85 44.13 0.34
CA CYS A 38 -18.49 43.23 -0.59
C CYS A 38 -18.19 41.79 -0.15
N ASN A 39 -18.84 41.39 0.93
CA ASN A 39 -19.05 40.01 1.33
C ASN A 39 -19.84 39.36 0.20
N ALA A 40 -19.12 38.87 -0.80
CA ALA A 40 -19.64 38.09 -1.91
C ALA A 40 -20.08 36.73 -1.37
N ALA A 41 -21.23 36.73 -0.69
CA ALA A 41 -21.85 35.54 -0.15
C ALA A 41 -22.08 34.51 -1.27
N LEU A 42 -21.93 33.24 -0.94
CA LEU A 42 -22.20 32.14 -1.88
C LEU A 42 -23.64 32.28 -2.36
N SER A 43 -23.82 32.41 -3.66
CA SER A 43 -25.14 32.50 -4.26
C SER A 43 -25.82 31.13 -4.24
N ALA A 44 -27.16 31.09 -4.29
CA ALA A 44 -27.90 29.84 -4.30
C ALA A 44 -27.44 28.88 -5.42
N GLY A 45 -27.04 29.42 -6.59
CA GLY A 45 -26.48 28.62 -7.68
C GLY A 45 -25.09 28.03 -7.41
N ASP A 46 -24.27 28.66 -6.56
CA ASP A 46 -22.99 28.08 -6.13
C ASP A 46 -23.22 26.91 -5.18
N LEU A 47 -24.18 27.06 -4.25
CA LEU A 47 -24.58 26.01 -3.32
C LEU A 47 -25.20 24.80 -4.03
N VAL A 48 -26.05 25.03 -5.04
CA VAL A 48 -26.64 23.95 -5.87
C VAL A 48 -25.57 23.20 -6.65
N VAL A 49 -24.63 23.89 -7.30
CA VAL A 49 -23.53 23.23 -8.04
C VAL A 49 -22.61 22.45 -7.10
N MET A 50 -22.30 23.00 -5.91
CA MET A 50 -21.54 22.28 -4.88
C MET A 50 -22.26 21.03 -4.37
N ALA A 51 -23.57 21.12 -4.10
CA ALA A 51 -24.36 20.00 -3.62
C ALA A 51 -24.50 18.88 -4.67
N LEU A 52 -24.68 19.24 -5.95
CA LEU A 52 -24.69 18.29 -7.05
C LEU A 52 -23.31 17.62 -7.22
N LEU A 53 -22.22 18.39 -7.19
CA LEU A 53 -20.86 17.85 -7.25
C LEU A 53 -20.61 16.85 -6.11
N ALA A 54 -20.94 17.23 -4.87
CA ALA A 54 -20.80 16.37 -3.70
C ALA A 54 -21.62 15.06 -3.83
N LEU A 55 -22.87 15.16 -4.30
CA LEU A 55 -23.73 14.00 -4.53
C LEU A 55 -23.16 13.05 -5.59
N TRP A 56 -22.70 13.56 -6.73
CA TRP A 56 -22.13 12.74 -7.80
C TRP A 56 -20.78 12.10 -7.40
N THR A 57 -19.92 12.84 -6.69
CA THR A 57 -18.66 12.30 -6.14
C THR A 57 -18.92 11.19 -5.12
N LEU A 58 -19.77 11.46 -4.11
CA LEU A 58 -20.07 10.46 -3.07
C LEU A 58 -20.75 9.22 -3.66
N LEU A 59 -21.68 9.39 -4.61
CA LEU A 59 -22.33 8.27 -5.30
C LEU A 59 -21.30 7.42 -6.09
N GLY A 60 -20.42 8.07 -6.85
CA GLY A 60 -19.36 7.39 -7.61
C GLY A 60 -18.42 6.58 -6.72
N TYR A 61 -17.95 7.17 -5.61
CA TYR A 61 -17.15 6.46 -4.61
C TYR A 61 -17.93 5.32 -3.94
N THR A 62 -19.19 5.54 -3.57
CA THR A 62 -20.02 4.52 -2.89
C THR A 62 -20.34 3.32 -3.80
N MET A 63 -20.44 3.54 -5.11
CA MET A 63 -20.59 2.47 -6.10
C MET A 63 -19.28 1.71 -6.39
N THR A 64 -18.13 2.22 -5.95
CA THR A 64 -16.80 1.66 -6.25
C THR A 64 -15.99 1.26 -5.02
N LEU A 65 -16.50 1.50 -3.79
CA LEU A 65 -15.77 1.22 -2.56
C LEU A 65 -15.59 -0.28 -2.25
N TYR A 66 -14.51 -0.63 -1.55
CA TYR A 66 -14.24 -2.01 -1.15
C TYR A 66 -15.41 -2.55 -0.30
N PRO A 67 -15.92 -3.77 -0.56
CA PRO A 67 -17.05 -4.32 0.20
C PRO A 67 -16.66 -4.72 1.65
N SER A 68 -15.36 -4.82 1.94
CA SER A 68 -14.80 -5.08 3.26
C SER A 68 -13.40 -4.47 3.38
N VAL A 69 -12.51 -5.05 4.18
CA VAL A 69 -11.15 -4.54 4.44
C VAL A 69 -10.31 -4.42 3.16
N ALA A 70 -9.67 -3.26 2.98
CA ALA A 70 -8.80 -2.95 1.85
C ALA A 70 -7.32 -3.25 2.16
N GLY A 71 -6.44 -3.09 1.15
CA GLY A 71 -5.02 -3.42 1.25
C GLY A 71 -4.18 -2.47 2.12
N GLY A 72 -3.08 -2.98 2.66
CA GLY A 72 -2.11 -2.23 3.45
C GLY A 72 -2.59 -1.97 4.88
N ASP A 73 -2.44 -0.72 5.32
CA ASP A 73 -2.67 -0.29 6.70
C ASP A 73 -4.15 -0.33 7.10
N SER A 74 -5.05 -0.29 6.12
CA SER A 74 -6.51 -0.29 6.30
C SER A 74 -7.01 -1.35 7.30
N GLY A 75 -6.48 -2.57 7.26
CA GLY A 75 -6.86 -3.62 8.19
C GLY A 75 -6.46 -3.36 9.65
N GLU A 76 -5.34 -2.68 9.89
CA GLU A 76 -4.95 -2.25 11.25
C GLU A 76 -5.76 -1.02 11.68
N LEU A 77 -5.84 0.00 10.82
CA LEU A 77 -6.58 1.24 11.09
C LEU A 77 -8.04 0.96 11.46
N VAL A 78 -8.72 0.08 10.72
CA VAL A 78 -10.11 -0.32 11.02
C VAL A 78 -10.18 -1.22 12.26
N ALA A 79 -9.25 -2.16 12.46
CA ALA A 79 -9.22 -2.99 13.67
C ALA A 79 -9.07 -2.16 14.96
N GLU A 80 -8.12 -1.23 14.97
CA GLU A 80 -7.87 -0.31 16.08
C GLU A 80 -9.06 0.66 16.27
N SER A 81 -9.71 1.10 15.19
CA SER A 81 -10.95 1.89 15.27
C SER A 81 -12.11 1.11 15.89
N CYS A 82 -12.31 -0.16 15.55
CA CYS A 82 -13.44 -0.97 16.05
C CYS A 82 -13.48 -1.06 17.58
N HIS A 83 -12.32 -1.05 18.25
CA HIS A 83 -12.22 -1.14 19.71
C HIS A 83 -11.51 0.04 20.38
N LEU A 84 -11.35 1.18 19.69
CA LEU A 84 -10.62 2.35 20.19
C LEU A 84 -9.24 1.97 20.77
N GLY A 85 -8.32 1.55 19.90
CA GLY A 85 -6.91 1.32 20.24
C GLY A 85 -5.95 2.30 19.54
N VAL A 86 -4.68 1.88 19.39
CA VAL A 86 -3.55 2.69 18.88
C VAL A 86 -2.82 1.94 17.77
N SER A 87 -2.94 2.45 16.55
CA SER A 87 -2.31 1.92 15.33
C SER A 87 -0.78 2.17 15.32
N HIS A 88 -0.08 1.78 14.25
CA HIS A 88 1.35 2.06 14.10
C HIS A 88 1.70 3.57 14.20
N PRO A 89 2.94 3.94 14.60
CA PRO A 89 3.26 5.33 14.93
C PRO A 89 3.14 6.27 13.71
N PRO A 90 2.33 7.34 13.81
CA PRO A 90 2.05 8.09 15.05
C PRO A 90 0.73 7.77 15.79
N GLY A 91 0.08 6.64 15.51
CA GLY A 91 -1.09 6.14 16.25
C GLY A 91 -2.44 6.65 15.77
N TYR A 92 -2.46 7.65 14.89
CA TYR A 92 -3.63 8.16 14.15
C TYR A 92 -4.90 8.42 15.00
N PRO A 93 -4.80 9.06 16.19
CA PRO A 93 -5.89 9.08 17.17
C PRO A 93 -7.18 9.72 16.65
N LEU A 94 -7.11 10.80 15.87
CA LEU A 94 -8.31 11.45 15.34
C LEU A 94 -9.03 10.59 14.29
N PHE A 95 -8.27 9.84 13.48
CA PHE A 95 -8.85 8.87 12.54
C PHE A 95 -9.56 7.74 13.30
N ASN A 96 -8.88 7.12 14.26
CA ASN A 96 -9.43 6.01 15.04
C ASN A 96 -10.71 6.42 15.80
N MET A 97 -10.74 7.61 16.40
CA MET A 97 -11.93 8.16 17.06
C MET A 97 -13.07 8.45 16.07
N ALA A 98 -12.78 9.10 14.92
CA ALA A 98 -13.79 9.43 13.93
C ALA A 98 -14.42 8.19 13.29
N VAL A 99 -13.60 7.21 12.89
CA VAL A 99 -14.05 5.93 12.32
C VAL A 99 -14.79 5.10 13.37
N HIS A 100 -14.38 5.10 14.66
CA HIS A 100 -15.17 4.44 15.70
C HIS A 100 -16.60 5.01 15.80
N ILE A 101 -16.72 6.34 15.89
CA ILE A 101 -18.03 7.02 15.93
C ILE A 101 -18.84 6.69 14.67
N PHE A 102 -18.23 6.82 13.49
CA PHE A 102 -18.91 6.61 12.21
C PHE A 102 -19.38 5.16 12.02
N THR A 103 -18.52 4.17 12.27
CA THR A 103 -18.88 2.74 12.17
C THR A 103 -19.95 2.33 13.19
N ARG A 104 -19.94 2.94 14.38
CA ARG A 104 -20.90 2.70 15.46
C ARG A 104 -22.28 3.30 15.21
N PHE A 105 -22.37 4.52 14.66
CA PHE A 105 -23.64 5.25 14.51
C PHE A 105 -24.22 5.24 13.09
N LEU A 106 -23.46 4.92 12.04
CA LEU A 106 -24.01 4.78 10.69
C LEU A 106 -24.95 3.55 10.63
N PRO A 107 -26.24 3.71 10.27
CA PRO A 107 -27.24 2.64 10.39
C PRO A 107 -27.22 1.62 9.23
N PHE A 108 -26.40 1.85 8.20
CA PHE A 108 -26.25 0.98 7.03
C PHE A 108 -24.77 0.60 6.79
N GLY A 109 -24.55 -0.34 5.86
CA GLY A 109 -23.24 -0.92 5.56
C GLY A 109 -23.03 -2.29 6.22
N GLU A 110 -22.66 -3.29 5.42
CA GLU A 110 -22.65 -4.71 5.81
C GLU A 110 -21.57 -5.07 6.84
N THR A 111 -20.41 -4.42 6.76
CA THR A 111 -19.24 -4.71 7.61
C THR A 111 -18.66 -3.44 8.22
N PRO A 112 -17.95 -3.51 9.37
CA PRO A 112 -17.26 -2.34 9.92
C PRO A 112 -16.26 -1.72 8.95
N ALA A 113 -15.59 -2.54 8.12
CA ALA A 113 -14.72 -2.03 7.05
C ALA A 113 -15.51 -1.29 5.96
N TRP A 114 -16.64 -1.82 5.47
CA TRP A 114 -17.50 -1.10 4.52
C TRP A 114 -17.85 0.31 5.01
N LYS A 115 -18.23 0.42 6.30
CA LYS A 115 -18.57 1.70 6.93
C LYS A 115 -17.35 2.64 7.02
N ALA A 116 -16.15 2.11 7.27
CA ALA A 116 -14.92 2.88 7.28
C ALA A 116 -14.47 3.30 5.85
N ASN A 117 -14.73 2.48 4.84
CA ASN A 117 -14.49 2.84 3.44
C ASN A 117 -15.44 3.98 3.01
N PHE A 118 -16.70 3.93 3.44
CA PHE A 118 -17.67 5.01 3.24
C PHE A 118 -17.29 6.30 4.00
N PHE A 119 -16.59 6.20 5.13
CA PHE A 119 -16.01 7.37 5.82
C PHE A 119 -14.94 8.07 4.95
N SER A 120 -14.02 7.33 4.32
CA SER A 120 -13.07 7.90 3.34
C SER A 120 -13.79 8.60 2.18
N ALA A 121 -14.81 7.95 1.61
CA ALA A 121 -15.60 8.51 0.52
C ALA A 121 -16.28 9.84 0.91
N VAL A 122 -16.81 9.94 2.13
CA VAL A 122 -17.37 11.19 2.67
C VAL A 122 -16.26 12.24 2.87
N CYS A 123 -15.09 11.87 3.38
CA CYS A 123 -13.98 12.78 3.61
C CYS A 123 -13.45 13.42 2.31
N ASP A 124 -13.16 12.63 1.27
CA ASP A 124 -12.71 13.19 -0.01
C ASP A 124 -13.83 13.96 -0.74
N THR A 125 -15.10 13.61 -0.52
CA THR A 125 -16.24 14.44 -0.97
C THR A 125 -16.21 15.83 -0.31
N VAL A 126 -15.91 15.91 0.99
CA VAL A 126 -15.73 17.19 1.70
C VAL A 126 -14.48 17.94 1.20
N ALA A 127 -13.39 17.24 0.86
CA ALA A 127 -12.22 17.85 0.21
C ALA A 127 -12.58 18.51 -1.13
N VAL A 128 -13.34 17.80 -1.98
CA VAL A 128 -13.86 18.28 -3.27
C VAL A 128 -14.74 19.54 -3.09
N MET A 129 -15.60 19.58 -2.06
CA MET A 129 -16.39 20.77 -1.73
C MET A 129 -15.49 21.96 -1.36
N PHE A 130 -14.48 21.78 -0.51
CA PHE A 130 -13.58 22.87 -0.14
C PHE A 130 -12.65 23.32 -1.26
N ILE A 131 -12.26 22.44 -2.19
CA ILE A 131 -11.56 22.82 -3.43
C ILE A 131 -12.48 23.69 -4.30
N TYR A 132 -13.74 23.28 -4.52
CA TYR A 132 -14.73 24.07 -5.26
C TYR A 132 -14.92 25.48 -4.64
N LEU A 133 -15.11 25.55 -3.33
CA LEU A 133 -15.25 26.83 -2.60
C LEU A 133 -13.98 27.69 -2.66
N SER A 134 -12.79 27.08 -2.59
CA SER A 134 -11.50 27.77 -2.73
C SER A 134 -11.34 28.38 -4.12
N LEU A 135 -11.73 27.66 -5.17
CA LEU A 135 -11.68 28.13 -6.56
C LEU A 135 -12.67 29.28 -6.80
N LEU A 136 -13.89 29.19 -6.27
CA LEU A 136 -14.82 30.31 -6.29
C LEU A 136 -14.26 31.53 -5.54
N LEU A 137 -13.59 31.35 -4.39
CA LEU A 137 -13.04 32.45 -3.62
C LEU A 137 -11.82 33.11 -4.27
N TRP A 138 -11.02 32.33 -5.02
CA TRP A 138 -9.85 32.82 -5.76
C TRP A 138 -10.23 33.57 -7.05
N MET A 139 -11.16 33.03 -7.83
CA MET A 139 -11.47 33.53 -9.17
C MET A 139 -12.22 34.86 -9.15
N ALA A 140 -11.81 35.80 -10.00
CA ALA A 140 -12.61 36.98 -10.34
C ALA A 140 -13.98 36.56 -10.93
N PRO A 141 -15.03 37.39 -10.80
CA PRO A 141 -16.36 37.09 -11.34
C PRO A 141 -16.42 37.31 -12.87
N THR A 142 -15.68 36.49 -13.64
CA THR A 142 -15.64 36.46 -15.11
C THR A 142 -16.88 35.77 -15.71
N GLY A 143 -18.05 36.34 -15.43
CA GLY A 143 -19.34 35.78 -15.82
C GLY A 143 -19.82 34.66 -14.90
N TRP A 144 -21.14 34.59 -14.69
CA TRP A 144 -21.77 33.69 -13.72
C TRP A 144 -21.65 32.19 -14.05
N THR A 145 -21.42 31.85 -15.32
CA THR A 145 -21.31 30.46 -15.80
C THR A 145 -19.85 29.98 -15.84
N GLY A 146 -18.94 30.78 -16.41
CA GLY A 146 -17.54 30.39 -16.62
C GLY A 146 -16.80 30.02 -15.34
N ARG A 147 -16.85 30.88 -14.32
CA ARG A 147 -16.22 30.64 -13.00
C ARG A 147 -16.74 29.37 -12.31
N ARG A 148 -18.05 29.11 -12.36
CA ARG A 148 -18.65 27.89 -11.77
C ARG A 148 -18.22 26.63 -12.52
N ALA A 149 -18.18 26.69 -13.86
CA ALA A 149 -17.74 25.56 -14.69
C ALA A 149 -16.26 25.23 -14.46
N ALA A 150 -15.38 26.23 -14.40
CA ALA A 150 -13.96 26.02 -14.10
C ALA A 150 -13.74 25.41 -12.70
N ALA A 151 -14.44 25.93 -11.68
CA ALA A 151 -14.38 25.41 -10.32
C ALA A 151 -14.91 23.96 -10.23
N PHE A 152 -16.05 23.67 -10.88
CA PHE A 152 -16.64 22.32 -10.92
C PHE A 152 -15.71 21.33 -11.62
N THR A 153 -15.25 21.64 -12.83
CA THR A 153 -14.39 20.75 -13.63
C THR A 153 -13.11 20.40 -12.88
N ALA A 154 -12.46 21.37 -12.24
CA ALA A 154 -11.23 21.11 -11.49
C ALA A 154 -11.44 20.28 -10.22
N ALA A 155 -12.49 20.56 -9.44
CA ALA A 155 -12.82 19.78 -8.25
C ALA A 155 -13.27 18.35 -8.61
N ALA A 156 -13.98 18.15 -9.73
CA ALA A 156 -14.32 16.83 -10.25
C ALA A 156 -13.11 16.08 -10.84
N LEU A 157 -12.16 16.78 -11.47
CA LEU A 157 -10.91 16.18 -11.94
C LEU A 157 -9.99 15.78 -10.79
N PHE A 158 -9.99 16.50 -9.66
CA PHE A 158 -9.38 16.04 -8.41
C PHE A 158 -10.03 14.73 -7.94
N ALA A 159 -11.36 14.74 -7.77
CA ALA A 159 -12.13 13.62 -7.23
C ALA A 159 -11.87 12.30 -7.99
N PHE A 160 -12.08 12.33 -9.30
CA PHE A 160 -11.95 11.15 -10.16
C PHE A 160 -10.54 10.99 -10.73
N SER A 161 -9.51 11.60 -10.13
CA SER A 161 -8.12 11.27 -10.45
C SER A 161 -7.79 9.92 -9.83
N PRO A 162 -7.02 9.04 -10.51
CA PRO A 162 -6.88 7.65 -10.07
C PRO A 162 -6.27 7.52 -8.68
N LEU A 163 -5.34 8.41 -8.29
CA LEU A 163 -4.76 8.39 -6.95
C LEU A 163 -5.78 8.77 -5.86
N ILE A 164 -6.56 9.84 -6.05
CA ILE A 164 -7.56 10.27 -5.06
C ILE A 164 -8.68 9.22 -4.98
N TRP A 165 -9.22 8.80 -6.13
CA TRP A 165 -10.30 7.81 -6.17
C TRP A 165 -9.91 6.51 -5.47
N THR A 166 -8.70 5.96 -5.71
CA THR A 166 -8.20 4.75 -5.05
C THR A 166 -8.09 4.84 -3.52
N TYR A 167 -7.91 6.03 -2.94
CA TYR A 167 -7.88 6.21 -1.47
C TYR A 167 -9.19 6.76 -0.88
N ALA A 168 -10.11 7.27 -1.71
CA ALA A 168 -11.49 7.52 -1.33
C ALA A 168 -12.32 6.23 -1.20
N VAL A 169 -11.97 5.15 -1.93
CA VAL A 169 -12.69 3.85 -1.92
C VAL A 169 -12.32 2.91 -0.77
N GLY A 170 -11.26 3.20 0.00
CA GLY A 170 -10.75 2.35 1.07
C GLY A 170 -10.48 3.12 2.37
N ALA A 171 -10.64 2.46 3.51
CA ALA A 171 -10.43 3.04 4.84
C ALA A 171 -8.95 3.28 5.12
N GLU A 172 -8.46 4.46 4.77
CA GLU A 172 -7.07 4.89 4.84
C GLU A 172 -7.01 6.38 5.23
N VAL A 173 -5.95 6.81 5.90
CA VAL A 173 -5.92 8.15 6.56
C VAL A 173 -5.83 9.34 5.59
N PHE A 174 -5.51 9.08 4.31
CA PHE A 174 -5.26 10.12 3.30
C PHE A 174 -6.52 10.91 2.93
N ALA A 175 -7.68 10.27 2.78
CA ALA A 175 -8.93 10.95 2.42
C ALA A 175 -9.36 11.99 3.47
N PHE A 176 -9.22 11.65 4.76
CA PHE A 176 -9.45 12.60 5.85
C PHE A 176 -8.39 13.73 5.86
N ASN A 177 -7.15 13.41 5.49
CA ASN A 177 -6.08 14.39 5.36
C ASN A 177 -6.28 15.36 4.17
N ASN A 178 -6.86 14.89 3.06
CA ASN A 178 -7.23 15.71 1.91
C ASN A 178 -8.31 16.73 2.29
N ALA A 179 -9.30 16.31 3.08
CA ALA A 179 -10.32 17.19 3.65
C ALA A 179 -9.69 18.31 4.51
N PHE A 180 -8.73 17.97 5.38
CA PHE A 180 -7.98 18.97 6.15
C PHE A 180 -7.15 19.92 5.26
N ALA A 181 -6.42 19.42 4.26
CA ALA A 181 -5.64 20.26 3.35
C ALA A 181 -6.54 21.23 2.55
N ALA A 182 -7.68 20.76 2.04
CA ALA A 182 -8.63 21.59 1.32
C ALA A 182 -9.31 22.65 2.22
N LEU A 183 -9.66 22.29 3.47
CA LEU A 183 -10.18 23.22 4.46
C LEU A 183 -9.16 24.29 4.86
N LEU A 184 -7.90 23.90 5.11
CA LEU A 184 -6.81 24.83 5.43
C LEU A 184 -6.54 25.81 4.27
N LEU A 185 -6.58 25.34 3.03
CA LEU A 185 -6.51 26.19 1.85
C LEU A 185 -7.68 27.18 1.78
N TYR A 186 -8.92 26.71 1.97
CA TYR A 186 -10.10 27.57 1.98
C TYR A 186 -10.03 28.66 3.08
N LEU A 187 -9.61 28.28 4.30
CA LEU A 187 -9.45 29.20 5.42
C LEU A 187 -8.31 30.21 5.19
N LEU A 188 -7.18 29.80 4.60
CA LEU A 188 -6.10 30.70 4.19
C LEU A 188 -6.59 31.72 3.15
N LEU A 189 -7.37 31.29 2.15
CA LEU A 189 -7.91 32.19 1.13
C LEU A 189 -8.94 33.16 1.72
N ARG A 190 -9.78 32.70 2.65
CA ARG A 190 -10.75 33.54 3.39
C ARG A 190 -10.03 34.58 4.23
N TYR A 191 -9.07 34.16 5.05
CA TYR A 191 -8.18 35.04 5.80
C TYR A 191 -7.48 36.06 4.88
N THR A 192 -6.90 35.61 3.76
CA THR A 192 -6.18 36.51 2.83
C THR A 192 -7.12 37.52 2.17
N ARG A 193 -8.36 37.11 1.84
CA ARG A 193 -9.35 37.95 1.15
C ARG A 193 -10.05 38.97 2.05
N TYR A 194 -10.37 38.59 3.29
CA TYR A 194 -11.16 39.40 4.22
C TYR A 194 -10.37 39.93 5.42
N GLN A 195 -9.12 39.48 5.61
CA GLN A 195 -8.23 39.81 6.73
C GLN A 195 -8.81 39.46 8.12
N ASP A 196 -9.77 38.53 8.17
CA ASP A 196 -10.51 38.18 9.38
C ASP A 196 -9.72 37.23 10.29
N ILE A 197 -9.52 37.61 11.55
CA ILE A 197 -8.77 36.78 12.52
C ILE A 197 -9.48 35.45 12.82
N SER A 198 -10.81 35.38 12.62
CA SER A 198 -11.60 34.17 12.83
C SER A 198 -11.13 33.02 11.92
N SER A 199 -10.96 33.26 10.61
CA SER A 199 -10.45 32.24 9.69
C SER A 199 -9.02 31.79 10.02
N ALA A 200 -8.18 32.68 10.56
CA ALA A 200 -6.84 32.32 11.03
C ALA A 200 -6.87 31.48 12.33
N LEU A 201 -7.79 31.77 13.27
CA LEU A 201 -7.99 30.99 14.49
C LEU A 201 -8.56 29.59 14.19
N TRP A 202 -9.56 29.51 13.32
CA TRP A 202 -10.07 28.23 12.81
C TRP A 202 -8.99 27.47 12.03
N GLY A 203 -8.14 28.16 11.26
CA GLY A 203 -6.98 27.56 10.60
C GLY A 203 -6.01 26.93 11.60
N ALA A 204 -5.60 27.68 12.64
CA ALA A 204 -4.70 27.19 13.69
C ALA A 204 -5.28 25.97 14.44
N PHE A 205 -6.57 25.98 14.78
CA PHE A 205 -7.27 24.82 15.35
C PHE A 205 -7.30 23.62 14.39
N THR A 206 -7.56 23.88 13.11
CA THR A 206 -7.59 22.86 12.05
C THR A 206 -6.22 22.21 11.85
N CYS A 207 -5.12 22.97 11.95
CA CYS A 207 -3.76 22.42 11.96
C CYS A 207 -3.54 21.45 13.13
N GLY A 208 -3.92 21.87 14.35
CA GLY A 208 -3.81 20.99 15.54
C GLY A 208 -4.57 19.67 15.37
N LEU A 209 -5.79 19.72 14.82
CA LEU A 209 -6.57 18.52 14.50
C LEU A 209 -5.95 17.67 13.38
N ALA A 210 -5.50 18.29 12.28
CA ALA A 210 -4.95 17.57 11.14
C ALA A 210 -3.65 16.84 11.50
N MET A 211 -2.83 17.43 12.37
CA MET A 211 -1.68 16.77 12.97
C MET A 211 -2.05 15.54 13.81
N CYS A 212 -3.25 15.49 14.42
CA CYS A 212 -3.79 14.29 15.06
C CYS A 212 -4.36 13.24 14.07
N ASN A 213 -4.50 13.59 12.78
CA ASN A 213 -4.79 12.65 11.70
C ASN A 213 -3.48 12.11 11.11
N GLN A 214 -2.74 12.87 10.31
CA GLN A 214 -1.56 12.38 9.58
C GLN A 214 -0.45 13.43 9.47
N HIS A 215 0.72 13.15 10.06
CA HIS A 215 1.85 14.10 10.18
C HIS A 215 2.37 14.72 8.89
N THR A 216 2.16 14.10 7.71
CA THR A 216 2.59 14.70 6.44
C THR A 216 1.84 15.99 6.10
N ILE A 217 0.73 16.29 6.77
CA ILE A 217 0.09 17.62 6.71
C ILE A 217 1.03 18.74 7.18
N VAL A 218 2.03 18.48 8.04
CA VAL A 218 2.98 19.51 8.53
C VAL A 218 3.71 20.22 7.38
N LEU A 219 3.92 19.53 6.26
CA LEU A 219 4.54 20.08 5.04
C LEU A 219 3.63 21.09 4.32
N PHE A 220 2.32 21.04 4.58
CA PHE A 220 1.29 21.98 4.12
C PHE A 220 1.08 23.10 5.16
N GLU A 221 1.05 22.75 6.46
CA GLU A 221 0.83 23.69 7.55
C GLU A 221 1.95 24.70 7.75
N VAL A 222 3.22 24.27 7.72
CA VAL A 222 4.36 25.15 7.99
C VAL A 222 4.40 26.35 7.02
N PRO A 223 4.25 26.18 5.70
CA PRO A 223 4.06 27.29 4.77
C PRO A 223 2.87 28.20 5.13
N ILE A 224 1.70 27.63 5.46
CA ILE A 224 0.48 28.40 5.77
C ILE A 224 0.67 29.26 7.04
N ILE A 225 1.19 28.66 8.11
CA ILE A 225 1.48 29.32 9.38
C ILE A 225 2.52 30.43 9.17
N ALA A 226 3.60 30.14 8.43
CA ALA A 226 4.62 31.13 8.09
C ALA A 226 4.04 32.32 7.30
N TRP A 227 3.16 32.08 6.32
CA TRP A 227 2.49 33.13 5.56
C TRP A 227 1.54 33.98 6.43
N VAL A 228 0.71 33.35 7.28
CA VAL A 228 -0.20 34.07 8.18
C VAL A 228 0.59 34.95 9.15
N LEU A 229 1.59 34.41 9.83
CA LEU A 229 2.45 35.16 10.75
C LEU A 229 3.23 36.29 10.02
N TRP A 230 3.78 36.01 8.83
CA TRP A 230 4.46 37.04 8.04
C TRP A 230 3.51 38.15 7.59
N SER A 231 2.28 37.81 7.17
CA SER A 231 1.26 38.81 6.79
C SER A 231 0.92 39.73 7.98
N ARG A 232 0.85 39.17 9.19
CA ARG A 232 0.57 39.89 10.44
C ARG A 232 1.77 40.51 11.14
N ARG A 233 3.01 40.38 10.65
CA ARG A 233 4.25 40.82 11.35
C ARG A 233 4.33 42.30 11.76
N ARG A 234 3.37 43.15 11.36
CA ARG A 234 3.24 44.56 11.75
C ARG A 234 2.11 44.83 12.76
N THR A 235 1.24 43.86 13.01
CA THR A 235 0.05 43.95 13.88
C THR A 235 -0.04 42.83 14.92
N LEU A 236 0.70 41.73 14.72
CA LEU A 236 0.75 40.56 15.60
C LEU A 236 1.26 40.94 16.99
N TRP A 237 0.38 40.88 17.99
CA TRP A 237 0.72 41.12 19.39
C TRP A 237 0.68 39.79 20.17
N TRP A 238 1.27 39.75 21.37
CA TRP A 238 1.36 38.52 22.17
C TRP A 238 0.00 37.91 22.49
N ARG A 239 -1.07 38.72 22.53
CA ARG A 239 -2.46 38.24 22.68
C ARG A 239 -2.96 37.46 21.47
N GLU A 240 -2.75 37.96 20.24
CA GLU A 240 -3.09 37.22 19.01
C GLU A 240 -2.25 35.95 18.90
N LEU A 241 -0.95 36.03 19.20
CA LEU A 241 -0.05 34.87 19.20
C LEU A 241 -0.51 33.80 20.21
N ALA A 242 -0.83 34.18 21.43
CA ALA A 242 -1.34 33.27 22.45
C ALA A 242 -2.71 32.67 22.07
N GLN A 243 -3.56 33.40 21.34
CA GLN A 243 -4.81 32.87 20.80
C GLN A 243 -4.57 31.84 19.68
N PHE A 244 -3.63 32.09 18.76
CA PHE A 244 -3.24 31.11 17.73
C PHE A 244 -2.60 29.86 18.35
N THR A 245 -1.68 30.01 19.31
CA THR A 245 -1.10 28.88 20.05
C THR A 245 -2.16 28.12 20.85
N GLY A 246 -3.08 28.82 21.53
CA GLY A 246 -4.18 28.19 22.26
C GLY A 246 -5.14 27.40 21.35
N ALA A 247 -5.46 27.93 20.17
CA ALA A 247 -6.26 27.23 19.16
C ALA A 247 -5.54 25.99 18.61
N PHE A 248 -4.25 26.10 18.31
CA PHE A 248 -3.45 24.95 17.85
C PHE A 248 -3.36 23.85 18.93
N VAL A 249 -3.09 24.23 20.18
CA VAL A 249 -3.00 23.30 21.32
C VAL A 249 -4.36 22.67 21.65
N SER A 250 -5.48 23.39 21.49
CA SER A 250 -6.81 22.78 21.64
C SER A 250 -7.17 21.83 20.48
N GLY A 251 -6.60 22.04 19.29
CA GLY A 251 -6.67 21.08 18.19
C GLY A 251 -5.89 19.79 18.48
N LEU A 252 -4.80 19.85 19.24
CA LEU A 252 -3.97 18.67 19.62
C LEU A 252 -4.59 17.77 20.70
N MET A 253 -5.77 18.12 21.25
CA MET A 253 -6.43 17.37 22.34
C MET A 253 -6.68 15.86 22.04
N PRO A 254 -6.92 15.39 20.80
CA PRO A 254 -7.03 13.95 20.51
C PRO A 254 -5.79 13.12 20.89
N TYR A 255 -4.59 13.73 21.04
CA TYR A 255 -3.43 13.00 21.56
C TYR A 255 -3.58 12.52 23.01
N ILE A 256 -4.44 13.16 23.82
CA ILE A 256 -4.73 12.77 25.21
C ILE A 256 -5.48 11.44 25.27
N TYR A 257 -6.19 11.05 24.21
CA TYR A 257 -6.88 9.76 24.14
C TYR A 257 -5.89 8.57 24.11
N MET A 258 -4.69 8.72 23.56
CA MET A 258 -3.71 7.63 23.44
C MET A 258 -3.25 7.03 24.79
N PRO A 259 -2.79 7.82 25.80
CA PRO A 259 -2.51 7.28 27.13
C PRO A 259 -3.77 6.73 27.82
N ILE A 260 -4.95 7.33 27.59
CA ILE A 260 -6.20 6.84 28.18
C ILE A 260 -6.51 5.43 27.67
N THR A 261 -6.52 5.18 26.36
CA THR A 261 -6.77 3.82 25.88
C THR A 261 -5.64 2.85 26.24
N ALA A 262 -4.37 3.27 26.21
CA ALA A 262 -3.27 2.38 26.52
C ALA A 262 -3.27 1.88 27.99
N ILE A 263 -3.86 2.65 28.91
CA ILE A 263 -4.03 2.29 30.32
C ILE A 263 -5.36 1.53 30.55
N TRP A 264 -6.48 2.01 30.01
CA TRP A 264 -7.82 1.51 30.35
C TRP A 264 -8.34 0.40 29.42
N ASN A 265 -7.74 0.24 28.24
CA ASN A 265 -8.13 -0.74 27.22
C ASN A 265 -6.89 -1.24 26.45
N PRO A 266 -5.93 -1.92 27.10
CA PRO A 266 -4.70 -2.37 26.46
C PRO A 266 -4.96 -3.50 25.45
N GLN A 267 -4.68 -3.23 24.17
CA GLN A 267 -5.00 -4.16 23.08
C GLN A 267 -3.75 -4.92 22.58
N PRO A 268 -3.82 -6.26 22.39
CA PRO A 268 -2.75 -7.00 21.75
C PRO A 268 -2.56 -6.49 20.31
N GLY A 269 -1.32 -6.15 19.96
CA GLY A 269 -0.95 -5.62 18.65
C GLY A 269 -0.93 -4.09 18.52
N SER A 270 -1.31 -3.32 19.53
CA SER A 270 -1.15 -1.85 19.49
C SER A 270 0.29 -1.42 19.80
N TRP A 271 0.80 -0.43 19.08
CA TRP A 271 2.25 -0.10 19.02
C TRP A 271 2.77 0.73 20.20
N GLY A 272 4.01 0.45 20.62
CA GLY A 272 4.77 1.27 21.56
C GLY A 272 4.28 1.23 23.02
N ASP A 273 4.95 2.00 23.88
CA ASP A 273 4.41 2.45 25.17
C ASP A 273 4.03 3.93 25.05
N VAL A 274 2.77 4.26 25.36
CA VAL A 274 2.27 5.63 25.47
C VAL A 274 1.64 5.91 26.84
N THR A 275 1.82 5.00 27.81
CA THR A 275 1.33 5.16 29.20
C THR A 275 2.19 6.12 30.01
N THR A 276 3.45 6.29 29.62
CA THR A 276 4.40 7.25 30.21
C THR A 276 4.56 8.51 29.35
N LEU A 277 4.84 9.67 29.96
CA LEU A 277 5.06 10.91 29.20
C LEU A 277 6.25 10.80 28.23
N SER A 278 7.31 10.08 28.63
CA SER A 278 8.47 9.82 27.76
C SER A 278 8.09 8.94 26.57
N GLY A 279 7.36 7.85 26.80
CA GLY A 279 6.85 6.97 25.75
C GLY A 279 5.89 7.68 24.79
N LEU A 280 4.97 8.49 25.31
CA LEU A 280 4.06 9.32 24.54
C LEU A 280 4.82 10.29 23.62
N ILE A 281 5.84 11.00 24.14
CA ILE A 281 6.68 11.90 23.33
C ILE A 281 7.50 11.12 22.30
N HIS A 282 8.04 9.95 22.65
CA HIS A 282 8.79 9.07 21.75
C HIS A 282 7.93 8.58 20.57
N HIS A 283 6.69 8.14 20.86
CA HIS A 283 5.72 7.67 19.88
C HIS A 283 5.21 8.80 18.98
N ILE A 284 4.82 9.96 19.55
CA ILE A 284 4.40 11.15 18.79
C ILE A 284 5.55 11.66 17.91
N ARG A 285 6.80 11.62 18.40
CA ARG A 285 7.96 11.98 17.58
C ARG A 285 8.32 10.92 16.53
N ARG A 286 7.65 9.77 16.45
CA ARG A 286 8.02 8.62 15.60
C ARG A 286 9.52 8.28 15.76
N ALA A 287 10.01 8.31 16.99
CA ALA A 287 11.44 8.25 17.29
C ALA A 287 12.05 6.90 16.91
N ASP A 288 11.28 5.80 16.96
CA ASP A 288 11.66 4.48 16.45
C ASP A 288 12.00 4.46 14.94
N TYR A 289 11.56 5.47 14.17
CA TYR A 289 11.88 5.66 12.74
C TYR A 289 12.90 6.79 12.48
N GLY A 290 13.39 7.48 13.51
CA GLY A 290 14.41 8.53 13.38
C GLY A 290 13.91 9.98 13.42
N THR A 291 12.70 10.24 13.93
CA THR A 291 12.06 11.57 14.11
C THR A 291 11.75 12.38 12.84
N PHE A 292 12.76 12.78 12.07
CA PHE A 292 12.60 13.65 10.89
C PHE A 292 12.86 12.90 9.57
N ARG A 293 12.64 11.59 9.58
CA ARG A 293 13.18 10.63 8.62
C ARG A 293 12.14 9.52 8.41
N LEU A 294 11.91 9.09 7.16
CA LEU A 294 11.39 7.73 6.91
C LEU A 294 12.57 6.73 6.93
N TYR A 295 13.75 7.15 6.44
CA TYR A 295 15.07 6.62 6.83
C TYR A 295 16.13 7.74 6.80
N ALA A 296 17.37 7.45 7.20
CA ALA A 296 18.33 8.43 7.71
C ALA A 296 19.39 8.97 6.71
N SER A 297 19.26 10.25 6.32
CA SER A 297 20.38 11.11 5.83
C SER A 297 20.08 12.62 6.05
N ASN A 298 20.80 13.56 5.40
CA ASN A 298 20.92 14.99 5.79
C ASN A 298 21.06 16.00 4.60
N GLU A 299 20.75 17.28 4.91
CA GLU A 299 21.19 18.56 4.29
C GLU A 299 20.51 19.12 3.01
N ALA A 300 20.53 20.48 2.91
CA ALA A 300 19.76 21.32 1.97
C ALA A 300 20.25 22.79 1.95
N ASN A 301 19.83 23.62 0.97
CA ASN A 301 19.46 25.06 1.15
C ASN A 301 18.98 25.80 -0.14
N GLU A 302 17.93 26.64 0.03
CA GLU A 302 17.53 27.95 -0.55
C GLU A 302 17.86 28.34 -2.03
N GLY A 303 17.00 29.01 -2.84
CA GLY A 303 15.71 29.74 -2.66
C GLY A 303 15.11 30.16 -4.06
N THR A 304 14.37 31.25 -4.37
CA THR A 304 13.55 32.32 -3.72
C THR A 304 13.35 33.46 -4.78
N ASN A 305 12.22 34.16 -5.12
CA ASN A 305 10.81 34.29 -4.67
C ASN A 305 9.91 35.04 -5.72
N ARG A 306 8.57 34.84 -5.79
CA ARG A 306 7.57 35.84 -6.30
C ARG A 306 6.11 35.58 -5.78
N GLN A 307 5.59 36.46 -4.93
CA GLN A 307 5.16 36.03 -3.60
C GLN A 307 3.81 35.31 -3.33
N LEU A 308 2.90 35.03 -4.28
CA LEU A 308 1.67 34.25 -3.97
C LEU A 308 1.43 33.03 -4.87
N GLY A 309 1.45 33.20 -6.20
CA GLY A 309 1.49 32.05 -7.11
C GLY A 309 2.69 31.16 -6.79
N TRP A 310 3.88 31.75 -6.65
CA TRP A 310 5.08 30.98 -6.31
C TRP A 310 5.13 30.54 -4.84
N PHE A 311 4.28 31.06 -3.95
CA PHE A 311 4.13 30.47 -2.60
C PHE A 311 3.46 29.10 -2.72
N ILE A 312 2.44 28.95 -3.57
CA ILE A 312 1.77 27.66 -3.77
C ILE A 312 2.66 26.70 -4.59
N ILE A 313 3.44 27.18 -5.57
CA ILE A 313 4.52 26.38 -6.20
C ILE A 313 5.55 25.96 -5.15
N ALA A 314 6.01 26.89 -4.30
CA ALA A 314 7.01 26.58 -3.28
C ALA A 314 6.49 25.59 -2.26
N MET A 315 5.20 25.61 -1.89
CA MET A 315 4.57 24.60 -1.05
C MET A 315 4.51 23.24 -1.73
N TYR A 316 4.15 23.18 -3.02
CA TYR A 316 4.18 21.94 -3.81
C TYR A 316 5.61 21.37 -3.94
N LEU A 317 6.58 22.22 -4.28
CA LEU A 317 7.99 21.82 -4.42
C LEU A 317 8.63 21.47 -3.08
N PHE A 318 8.32 22.19 -2.01
CA PHE A 318 8.75 21.88 -0.65
C PHE A 318 8.21 20.51 -0.23
N TYR A 319 6.90 20.28 -0.40
CA TYR A 319 6.32 18.96 -0.14
C TYR A 319 7.03 17.89 -0.97
N MET A 320 7.12 18.05 -2.30
CA MET A 320 7.69 17.00 -3.16
C MET A 320 9.18 16.75 -2.89
N VAL A 321 10.00 17.79 -2.71
CA VAL A 321 11.44 17.65 -2.45
C VAL A 321 11.68 17.06 -1.05
N VAL A 322 11.01 17.57 -0.01
CA VAL A 322 11.18 17.05 1.36
C VAL A 322 10.59 15.65 1.48
N PHE A 323 9.41 15.39 0.92
CA PHE A 323 8.84 14.04 0.98
C PHE A 323 9.74 13.03 0.26
N HIS A 324 10.22 13.32 -0.95
CA HIS A 324 11.10 12.37 -1.67
C HIS A 324 12.49 12.23 -1.05
N SER A 325 13.08 13.29 -0.46
CA SER A 325 14.37 13.18 0.23
C SER A 325 14.26 12.39 1.53
N LEU A 326 13.11 12.45 2.22
CA LEU A 326 12.87 11.67 3.44
C LEU A 326 12.41 10.24 3.16
N ALA A 327 11.57 10.02 2.13
CA ALA A 327 10.86 8.77 1.87
C ALA A 327 11.78 7.54 1.83
N ASN A 328 12.95 7.66 1.18
CA ASN A 328 14.04 6.67 1.19
C ASN A 328 13.52 5.22 1.02
N LEU A 329 12.68 5.03 0.00
CA LEU A 329 12.11 3.74 -0.39
C LEU A 329 12.63 3.36 -1.78
N PRO A 330 12.98 2.08 -2.04
CA PRO A 330 13.44 1.65 -3.35
C PRO A 330 12.29 1.62 -4.37
N ILE A 331 12.05 2.77 -5.03
CA ILE A 331 11.05 2.96 -6.10
C ILE A 331 11.25 2.07 -7.35
N SER A 332 12.27 1.21 -7.36
CA SER A 332 12.46 0.13 -8.32
C SER A 332 11.59 -1.11 -8.06
N GLU A 333 10.94 -1.19 -6.90
CA GLU A 333 10.05 -2.29 -6.50
C GLU A 333 8.59 -1.83 -6.52
N GLY A 334 7.71 -2.53 -7.24
CA GLY A 334 6.33 -2.10 -7.53
C GLY A 334 5.53 -1.75 -6.27
N LEU A 335 5.39 -2.68 -5.32
CA LEU A 335 4.61 -2.46 -4.09
C LEU A 335 5.12 -1.26 -3.28
N ILE A 336 6.43 -1.03 -3.29
CA ILE A 336 7.07 0.05 -2.56
C ILE A 336 6.81 1.40 -3.25
N TYR A 337 6.83 1.44 -4.58
CA TYR A 337 6.35 2.58 -5.36
C TYR A 337 4.85 2.84 -5.11
N GLY A 338 4.02 1.78 -5.05
CA GLY A 338 2.60 1.81 -4.70
C GLY A 338 2.31 2.35 -3.28
N VAL A 339 3.22 2.13 -2.32
CA VAL A 339 3.19 2.74 -0.98
C VAL A 339 3.65 4.20 -1.01
N GLN A 340 4.66 4.54 -1.81
CA GLN A 340 5.17 5.91 -1.89
C GLN A 340 4.20 6.89 -2.59
N MET A 341 3.52 6.45 -3.66
CA MET A 341 2.59 7.30 -4.41
C MET A 341 1.39 7.79 -3.58
N ARG A 342 1.03 7.06 -2.51
CA ARG A 342 -0.05 7.41 -1.56
C ARG A 342 0.04 8.85 -1.03
N PHE A 343 1.26 9.33 -0.83
CA PHE A 343 1.57 10.64 -0.25
C PHE A 343 1.60 11.78 -1.29
N TRP A 344 1.32 11.51 -2.57
CA TRP A 344 1.21 12.56 -3.59
C TRP A 344 -0.19 13.19 -3.64
N GLN A 345 -1.13 12.77 -2.78
CA GLN A 345 -2.49 13.30 -2.72
C GLN A 345 -2.55 14.75 -2.22
N GLN A 346 -1.79 15.09 -1.18
CA GLN A 346 -1.72 16.45 -0.65
C GLN A 346 -1.12 17.43 -1.70
N PRO A 347 -0.05 17.08 -2.45
CA PRO A 347 0.35 17.78 -3.67
C PRO A 347 -0.72 17.85 -4.78
N ASN A 348 -1.54 16.82 -4.96
CA ASN A 348 -2.63 16.84 -5.96
C ASN A 348 -3.73 17.85 -5.61
N VAL A 349 -4.05 18.09 -4.33
CA VAL A 349 -4.95 19.20 -3.92
C VAL A 349 -4.46 20.53 -4.49
N VAL A 350 -3.14 20.75 -4.48
CA VAL A 350 -2.51 21.93 -5.10
C VAL A 350 -2.63 21.90 -6.62
N ILE A 351 -2.20 20.81 -7.29
CA ILE A 351 -2.22 20.69 -8.75
C ILE A 351 -3.61 20.92 -9.33
N PHE A 352 -4.64 20.29 -8.78
CA PHE A 352 -6.00 20.42 -9.33
C PHE A 352 -6.64 21.77 -9.02
N THR A 353 -6.34 22.38 -7.86
CA THR A 353 -6.68 23.81 -7.63
C THR A 353 -6.01 24.70 -8.70
N TRP A 354 -4.75 24.44 -9.01
CA TRP A 354 -3.99 25.19 -10.01
C TRP A 354 -4.52 25.00 -11.43
N PHE A 355 -4.88 23.78 -11.80
CA PHE A 355 -5.56 23.47 -13.05
C PHE A 355 -6.87 24.26 -13.14
N GLY A 356 -7.68 24.29 -12.07
CA GLY A 356 -8.91 25.08 -12.00
C GLY A 356 -8.69 26.57 -12.19
N ILE A 357 -7.69 27.17 -11.53
CA ILE A 357 -7.33 28.57 -11.75
C ILE A 357 -6.98 28.82 -13.23
N GLY A 358 -6.22 27.91 -13.86
CA GLY A 358 -5.93 27.95 -15.30
C GLY A 358 -7.19 27.86 -16.18
N LEU A 359 -8.11 26.93 -15.88
CA LEU A 359 -9.41 26.81 -16.57
C LEU A 359 -10.25 28.08 -16.45
N GLY A 360 -10.15 28.81 -15.33
CA GLY A 360 -10.84 30.09 -15.13
C GLY A 360 -10.42 31.19 -16.11
N TYR A 361 -9.24 31.06 -16.74
CA TYR A 361 -8.76 31.93 -17.83
C TYR A 361 -8.95 31.32 -19.22
N ILE A 362 -9.17 30.00 -19.33
CA ILE A 362 -9.35 29.27 -20.61
C ILE A 362 -10.82 28.82 -20.72
N THR A 363 -11.68 29.76 -21.10
CA THR A 363 -13.11 29.53 -21.32
C THR A 363 -13.37 28.67 -22.56
N ASN A 364 -13.17 27.35 -22.45
CA ASN A 364 -13.76 26.32 -23.33
C ASN A 364 -13.48 24.85 -22.89
N LEU A 365 -12.63 24.57 -21.89
CA LEU A 365 -12.38 23.19 -21.49
C LEU A 365 -13.62 22.57 -20.80
N SER A 366 -14.11 21.48 -21.38
CA SER A 366 -15.46 20.96 -21.15
C SER A 366 -15.54 19.87 -20.07
N SER A 367 -16.75 19.63 -19.58
CA SER A 367 -17.08 18.48 -18.72
C SER A 367 -16.79 17.11 -19.35
N GLN A 368 -16.54 17.06 -20.68
CA GLN A 368 -16.12 15.85 -21.38
C GLN A 368 -14.78 15.32 -20.84
N VAL A 369 -13.88 16.19 -20.36
CA VAL A 369 -12.60 15.76 -19.77
C VAL A 369 -12.84 14.97 -18.47
N VAL A 370 -13.80 15.40 -17.65
CA VAL A 370 -14.24 14.67 -16.45
C VAL A 370 -14.84 13.31 -16.84
N ALA A 371 -15.74 13.28 -17.83
CA ALA A 371 -16.36 12.05 -18.29
C ALA A 371 -15.35 11.05 -18.87
N ILE A 372 -14.36 11.52 -19.64
CA ILE A 372 -13.26 10.71 -20.16
C ILE A 372 -12.38 10.18 -19.01
N GLN A 373 -12.09 11.01 -18.00
CA GLN A 373 -11.30 10.60 -16.84
C GLN A 373 -12.02 9.53 -16.01
N ILE A 374 -13.33 9.71 -15.75
CA ILE A 374 -14.17 8.71 -15.08
C ILE A 374 -14.16 7.40 -15.89
N TRP A 375 -14.50 7.45 -17.18
CA TRP A 375 -14.52 6.26 -18.04
C TRP A 375 -13.15 5.55 -18.10
N ARG A 376 -12.04 6.31 -18.11
CA ARG A 376 -10.69 5.75 -18.21
C ARG A 376 -10.21 5.05 -16.93
N TRP A 377 -10.62 5.51 -15.76
CA TRP A 377 -10.13 4.99 -14.47
C TRP A 377 -11.15 4.19 -13.67
N HIS A 378 -12.43 4.20 -14.03
CA HIS A 378 -13.49 3.46 -13.33
C HIS A 378 -13.15 1.97 -13.15
N GLU A 379 -12.61 1.30 -14.17
CA GLU A 379 -12.26 -0.13 -14.09
C GLU A 379 -11.15 -0.41 -13.05
N LEU A 380 -10.17 0.49 -12.93
CA LEU A 380 -9.07 0.40 -11.96
C LEU A 380 -9.53 0.75 -10.53
N CYS A 381 -10.40 1.77 -10.40
CA CYS A 381 -10.85 2.27 -9.11
C CYS A 381 -12.12 1.56 -8.58
N ASN A 382 -12.79 0.71 -9.37
CA ASN A 382 -13.95 -0.06 -8.96
C ASN A 382 -13.55 -1.31 -8.16
N GLN A 383 -13.54 -1.17 -6.84
CA GLN A 383 -13.17 -2.21 -5.89
C GLN A 383 -14.42 -2.88 -5.26
N SER A 384 -15.62 -2.66 -5.80
CA SER A 384 -16.89 -3.18 -5.26
C SER A 384 -17.00 -4.71 -5.16
N GLN A 385 -16.17 -5.46 -5.88
CA GLN A 385 -16.09 -6.93 -5.84
C GLN A 385 -14.83 -7.45 -5.10
N ALA A 386 -14.01 -6.57 -4.53
CA ALA A 386 -12.69 -6.89 -3.98
C ALA A 386 -12.77 -7.53 -2.57
N PHE A 387 -13.41 -8.70 -2.47
CA PHE A 387 -13.44 -9.49 -1.23
C PHE A 387 -12.11 -10.20 -0.90
N TYR A 388 -11.13 -10.15 -1.80
CA TYR A 388 -9.93 -10.99 -1.78
C TYR A 388 -9.15 -10.98 -0.46
N ILE A 389 -8.92 -9.82 0.14
CA ILE A 389 -8.13 -9.68 1.38
C ILE A 389 -8.85 -10.31 2.56
N ARG A 390 -10.15 -10.06 2.70
CA ARG A 390 -11.00 -10.69 3.73
C ARG A 390 -11.02 -12.22 3.55
N ASN A 391 -11.16 -12.67 2.30
CA ASN A 391 -11.21 -14.09 1.93
C ASN A 391 -9.89 -14.81 2.21
N TYR A 392 -8.76 -14.19 1.89
CA TYR A 392 -7.41 -14.66 2.21
C TYR A 392 -7.18 -14.73 3.72
N ALA A 393 -7.56 -13.70 4.48
CA ALA A 393 -7.48 -13.71 5.93
C ALA A 393 -8.32 -14.84 6.56
N GLN A 394 -9.51 -15.14 6.00
CA GLN A 394 -10.30 -16.30 6.43
C GLN A 394 -9.64 -17.63 6.02
N ALA A 395 -9.02 -17.73 4.85
CA ALA A 395 -8.30 -18.92 4.39
C ALA A 395 -7.02 -19.21 5.22
N LEU A 396 -6.39 -18.19 5.81
CA LEU A 396 -5.33 -18.34 6.81
C LEU A 396 -5.88 -18.77 8.19
N LEU A 397 -6.98 -18.16 8.63
CA LEU A 397 -7.45 -18.22 10.02
C LEU A 397 -8.39 -19.41 10.32
N ASP A 398 -9.28 -19.76 9.40
CA ASP A 398 -10.29 -20.80 9.62
C ASP A 398 -9.72 -22.23 9.72
N PRO A 399 -8.73 -22.68 8.91
CA PRO A 399 -8.21 -24.05 8.99
C PRO A 399 -7.43 -24.37 10.27
N LEU A 400 -7.09 -23.35 11.06
CA LEU A 400 -6.31 -23.51 12.29
C LEU A 400 -7.09 -24.29 13.37
N PRO A 401 -6.44 -25.17 14.15
CA PRO A 401 -7.08 -25.85 15.28
C PRO A 401 -7.50 -24.85 16.36
N GLN A 402 -8.35 -25.30 17.29
CA GLN A 402 -8.74 -24.48 18.44
C GLN A 402 -7.51 -24.14 19.31
N ASN A 403 -7.44 -22.90 19.81
CA ASN A 403 -6.32 -22.41 20.63
C ASN A 403 -4.95 -22.46 19.92
N ALA A 404 -4.93 -22.33 18.59
CA ALA A 404 -3.70 -22.20 17.81
C ALA A 404 -2.94 -20.91 18.17
N VAL A 405 -1.62 -20.94 17.98
CA VAL A 405 -0.77 -19.74 17.99
C VAL A 405 -0.28 -19.50 16.56
N LEU A 406 -0.50 -18.30 16.02
CA LEU A 406 -0.07 -17.93 14.68
C LEU A 406 0.94 -16.77 14.76
N PHE A 407 2.18 -17.03 14.38
CA PHE A 407 3.16 -16.00 14.09
C PHE A 407 3.01 -15.54 12.63
N VAL A 408 2.97 -14.24 12.38
CA VAL A 408 2.97 -13.67 11.01
C VAL A 408 4.17 -12.77 10.78
N ASN A 409 4.68 -12.77 9.55
CA ASN A 409 5.84 -11.95 9.15
C ASN A 409 5.59 -11.08 7.90
N PHE A 410 4.33 -10.93 7.49
CA PHE A 410 3.92 -10.07 6.39
C PHE A 410 2.79 -9.14 6.82
N ASP A 411 2.87 -7.86 6.43
CA ASP A 411 1.97 -6.83 6.93
C ASP A 411 0.52 -7.07 6.49
N LEU A 412 0.27 -7.47 5.23
CA LEU A 412 -1.10 -7.80 4.79
C LEU A 412 -1.71 -8.96 5.57
N GLN A 413 -0.91 -9.95 5.99
CA GLN A 413 -1.41 -11.03 6.87
C GLN A 413 -1.77 -10.45 8.25
N TRP A 414 -0.89 -9.62 8.83
CA TRP A 414 -1.12 -8.98 10.12
C TRP A 414 -2.36 -8.08 10.14
N THR A 415 -2.49 -7.12 9.21
CA THR A 415 -3.57 -6.14 9.19
C THR A 415 -4.93 -6.79 8.93
N SER A 416 -5.02 -7.69 7.94
CA SER A 416 -6.27 -8.36 7.58
C SER A 416 -6.76 -9.37 8.63
N LEU A 417 -5.85 -10.11 9.28
CA LEU A 417 -6.21 -11.02 10.38
C LEU A 417 -6.69 -10.26 11.62
N ARG A 418 -6.07 -9.13 11.96
CA ARG A 418 -6.53 -8.28 13.08
C ARG A 418 -7.94 -7.75 12.81
N TYR A 419 -8.23 -7.28 11.60
CA TYR A 419 -9.58 -6.87 11.23
C TYR A 419 -10.61 -7.98 11.50
N LEU A 420 -10.35 -9.22 11.07
CA LEU A 420 -11.26 -10.35 11.32
C LEU A 420 -11.48 -10.63 12.82
N GLN A 421 -10.41 -10.63 13.63
CA GLN A 421 -10.53 -10.91 15.07
C GLN A 421 -11.17 -9.77 15.88
N ARG A 422 -11.00 -8.51 15.45
CA ARG A 422 -11.37 -7.31 16.22
C ARG A 422 -12.65 -6.63 15.78
N CYS A 423 -12.97 -6.67 14.49
CA CYS A 423 -14.20 -6.09 13.94
C CYS A 423 -15.26 -7.15 13.64
N GLU A 424 -14.86 -8.33 13.13
CA GLU A 424 -15.80 -9.43 12.83
C GLU A 424 -15.86 -10.52 13.93
N LEU A 425 -15.11 -10.34 15.03
CA LEU A 425 -15.04 -11.25 16.19
C LEU A 425 -14.72 -12.72 15.82
N ARG A 426 -14.08 -12.94 14.67
CA ARG A 426 -13.83 -14.28 14.10
C ARG A 426 -12.62 -14.94 14.77
N ARG A 427 -12.75 -16.22 15.15
CA ARG A 427 -11.65 -17.06 15.67
C ARG A 427 -10.80 -16.38 16.76
N GLN A 428 -11.47 -15.81 17.77
CA GLN A 428 -10.82 -15.18 18.93
C GLN A 428 -10.09 -16.17 19.85
N ASP A 429 -10.23 -17.48 19.62
CA ASP A 429 -9.43 -18.52 20.27
C ASP A 429 -7.98 -18.59 19.73
N VAL A 430 -7.74 -18.11 18.51
CA VAL A 430 -6.41 -18.12 17.89
C VAL A 430 -5.59 -16.93 18.42
N THR A 431 -4.41 -17.21 18.96
CA THR A 431 -3.49 -16.16 19.42
C THR A 431 -2.58 -15.73 18.25
N ILE A 432 -2.70 -14.50 17.77
CA ILE A 432 -1.93 -13.99 16.62
C ILE A 432 -0.86 -12.99 17.09
N LEU A 433 0.38 -13.13 16.61
CA LEU A 433 1.51 -12.25 16.93
C LEU A 433 2.33 -11.92 15.68
N ASN A 434 2.77 -10.67 15.54
CA ASN A 434 3.65 -10.22 14.44
C ASN A 434 5.13 -10.34 14.84
N LEU A 435 5.93 -11.06 14.03
CA LEU A 435 7.35 -11.32 14.32
C LEU A 435 8.22 -10.07 14.28
N SER A 436 7.96 -9.13 13.36
CA SER A 436 8.66 -7.84 13.31
C SER A 436 8.39 -7.03 14.57
N MET A 437 7.12 -6.97 15.03
CA MET A 437 6.74 -6.29 16.27
C MET A 437 7.41 -6.89 17.50
N MET A 438 7.61 -8.21 17.52
CA MET A 438 8.33 -8.90 18.60
C MET A 438 9.81 -8.49 18.74
N THR A 439 10.42 -7.82 17.74
CA THR A 439 11.84 -7.39 17.80
C THR A 439 12.07 -6.07 18.56
N TYR A 440 11.02 -5.29 18.80
CA TYR A 440 11.13 -3.99 19.48
C TYR A 440 11.16 -4.12 21.00
N ASN A 441 11.95 -3.29 21.69
CA ASN A 441 12.06 -3.28 23.16
C ASN A 441 10.70 -3.11 23.88
N TRP A 442 9.79 -2.31 23.31
CA TRP A 442 8.48 -2.07 23.89
C TRP A 442 7.58 -3.31 23.87
N PHE A 443 7.88 -4.34 23.07
CA PHE A 443 7.06 -5.55 22.98
C PHE A 443 6.97 -6.30 24.33
N ALA A 444 8.00 -6.21 25.17
CA ALA A 444 8.01 -6.75 26.52
C ALA A 444 6.80 -6.30 27.36
N THR A 445 6.32 -5.06 27.15
CA THR A 445 5.13 -4.50 27.84
C THR A 445 3.82 -5.18 27.43
N LYS A 446 3.82 -5.92 26.30
CA LYS A 446 2.64 -6.60 25.75
C LYS A 446 2.60 -8.09 26.09
N HIS A 447 3.64 -8.66 26.73
CA HIS A 447 3.67 -10.09 27.10
C HIS A 447 2.50 -10.50 28.01
N THR A 448 2.06 -9.61 28.89
CA THR A 448 0.88 -9.78 29.76
C THR A 448 -0.42 -10.01 28.99
N ASN A 449 -0.51 -9.52 27.75
CA ASN A 449 -1.68 -9.69 26.87
C ASN A 449 -1.76 -11.11 26.26
N TYR A 450 -0.75 -11.96 26.50
CA TYR A 450 -0.64 -13.30 25.92
C TYR A 450 -0.47 -14.39 27.02
N PRO A 451 -1.39 -14.53 27.99
CA PRO A 451 -1.25 -15.42 29.18
C PRO A 451 -1.23 -16.94 28.88
N ASN A 452 -1.30 -17.32 27.60
CA ASN A 452 -1.13 -18.70 27.13
C ASN A 452 0.25 -18.98 26.54
N LEU A 453 1.12 -17.98 26.41
CA LEU A 453 2.50 -18.08 25.93
C LEU A 453 3.51 -17.72 27.03
N GLN A 454 4.66 -18.39 26.99
CA GLN A 454 5.82 -18.05 27.82
C GLN A 454 6.87 -17.36 26.94
N PHE A 455 7.38 -16.20 27.39
CA PHE A 455 8.41 -15.43 26.71
C PHE A 455 9.72 -15.53 27.51
N PRO A 456 10.79 -16.15 26.97
CA PRO A 456 12.01 -16.43 27.73
C PRO A 456 13.04 -15.27 27.73
N GLY A 457 12.56 -14.04 27.52
CA GLY A 457 13.31 -12.79 27.45
C GLY A 457 12.37 -11.63 27.07
N SER A 458 12.90 -10.44 26.80
CA SER A 458 12.11 -9.22 26.52
C SER A 458 11.60 -9.08 25.09
N ARG A 459 12.36 -9.56 24.09
CA ARG A 459 12.10 -9.40 22.65
C ARG A 459 12.75 -10.51 21.82
N LEU A 460 12.23 -10.71 20.61
CA LEU A 460 12.78 -11.63 19.62
C LEU A 460 14.07 -11.05 19.00
N VAL A 461 15.15 -11.83 18.99
CA VAL A 461 16.46 -11.46 18.42
C VAL A 461 17.07 -12.62 17.61
N PRO A 462 17.94 -12.35 16.62
CA PRO A 462 18.69 -13.41 15.94
C PRO A 462 19.55 -14.23 16.90
N PHE A 463 19.75 -15.51 16.60
CA PHE A 463 20.60 -16.41 17.38
C PHE A 463 22.01 -15.83 17.60
N GLY A 464 22.54 -15.98 18.82
CA GLY A 464 23.85 -15.44 19.21
C GLY A 464 23.86 -13.98 19.66
N SER A 465 22.72 -13.26 19.57
CA SER A 465 22.60 -11.89 20.09
C SER A 465 22.61 -11.89 21.63
N VAL A 466 23.75 -11.52 22.24
CA VAL A 466 23.93 -11.54 23.70
C VAL A 466 23.22 -10.34 24.34
N GLY A 467 22.15 -10.58 25.09
CA GLY A 467 21.35 -9.54 25.73
C GLY A 467 20.12 -10.09 26.45
N ASP A 468 19.10 -9.25 26.55
CA ASP A 468 17.82 -9.50 27.23
C ASP A 468 16.78 -10.27 26.39
N GLY A 469 17.04 -10.43 25.08
CA GLY A 469 16.15 -11.08 24.12
C GLY A 469 16.20 -12.61 24.08
N PHE A 470 15.43 -13.18 23.16
CA PHE A 470 15.34 -14.62 22.88
C PHE A 470 15.35 -14.94 21.39
N SER A 471 15.90 -16.11 21.02
CA SER A 471 15.78 -16.64 19.66
C SER A 471 14.43 -17.34 19.44
N MET A 472 14.06 -17.57 18.18
CA MET A 472 12.87 -18.35 17.84
C MET A 472 12.95 -19.76 18.43
N ALA A 473 14.10 -20.44 18.33
CA ALA A 473 14.29 -21.77 18.93
C ALA A 473 13.96 -21.79 20.44
N ARG A 474 14.44 -20.80 21.20
CA ARG A 474 14.21 -20.69 22.65
C ARG A 474 12.74 -20.42 22.99
N LEU A 475 12.02 -19.66 22.15
CA LEU A 475 10.58 -19.44 22.29
C LEU A 475 9.77 -20.73 22.04
N LEU A 476 10.17 -21.53 21.05
CA LEU A 476 9.52 -22.81 20.76
C LEU A 476 9.83 -23.86 21.85
N ASP A 477 11.04 -23.87 22.41
CA ASP A 477 11.42 -24.79 23.50
C ASP A 477 10.49 -24.69 24.73
N VAL A 478 10.08 -23.47 25.10
CA VAL A 478 9.20 -23.23 26.27
C VAL A 478 7.70 -23.34 25.98
N ASN A 479 7.28 -23.40 24.70
CA ASN A 479 5.85 -23.46 24.30
C ASN A 479 5.43 -24.74 23.55
N ILE A 480 6.36 -25.45 22.91
CA ILE A 480 6.14 -26.73 22.19
C ILE A 480 6.81 -27.91 22.91
N GLY A 481 7.94 -27.68 23.57
CA GLY A 481 8.82 -28.71 24.10
C GLY A 481 8.23 -29.62 25.20
N HIS A 482 8.99 -30.62 25.60
CA HIS A 482 8.62 -31.54 26.69
C HIS A 482 8.35 -30.83 28.04
N LEU A 483 8.83 -29.60 28.19
CA LEU A 483 8.63 -28.73 29.36
C LEU A 483 7.21 -28.15 29.48
N ALA A 484 6.35 -28.27 28.45
CA ALA A 484 4.98 -27.73 28.43
C ALA A 484 3.86 -28.81 28.46
N PRO A 485 3.89 -29.83 29.35
CA PRO A 485 3.03 -31.02 29.25
C PRO A 485 1.52 -30.76 29.46
N ARG A 486 1.12 -29.56 29.91
CA ARG A 486 -0.30 -29.19 30.16
C ARG A 486 -0.86 -28.10 29.22
N LYS A 487 -0.06 -27.53 28.32
CA LYS A 487 -0.49 -26.55 27.29
C LYS A 487 0.33 -26.73 26.01
N ARG A 488 0.13 -27.83 25.28
CA ARG A 488 0.71 -28.01 23.93
C ARG A 488 -0.04 -27.16 22.90
N ALA A 489 0.32 -25.88 22.79
CA ALA A 489 -0.14 -25.03 21.70
C ALA A 489 0.40 -25.57 20.36
N ARG A 490 -0.47 -25.69 19.35
CA ARG A 490 -0.01 -25.88 17.96
C ARG A 490 0.35 -24.51 17.41
N ILE A 491 1.60 -24.34 17.01
CA ILE A 491 2.17 -23.06 16.58
C ILE A 491 2.39 -23.08 15.08
N PHE A 492 2.01 -21.99 14.41
CA PHE A 492 2.03 -21.84 12.95
C PHE A 492 2.75 -20.57 12.53
N LEU A 493 3.18 -20.53 11.27
CA LEU A 493 3.90 -19.42 10.63
C LEU A 493 3.20 -18.98 9.33
N GLY A 494 2.80 -17.71 9.30
CA GLY A 494 2.49 -16.95 8.09
C GLY A 494 3.75 -16.31 7.53
N GLY A 495 4.00 -16.50 6.23
CA GLY A 495 5.23 -16.07 5.56
C GLY A 495 6.41 -17.01 5.84
N LYS A 496 7.56 -16.43 6.20
CA LYS A 496 8.87 -17.09 6.46
C LYS A 496 9.58 -16.42 7.64
N LEU A 497 10.58 -17.06 8.27
CA LEU A 497 11.43 -16.40 9.28
C LEU A 497 12.45 -15.46 8.60
N SER A 498 12.67 -14.27 9.17
CA SER A 498 13.58 -13.24 8.60
C SER A 498 15.07 -13.53 8.73
N TYR A 499 15.46 -14.59 9.45
CA TYR A 499 16.86 -14.92 9.74
C TYR A 499 17.07 -16.44 9.85
N SER A 500 18.27 -16.91 9.53
CA SER A 500 18.66 -18.30 9.71
C SER A 500 19.13 -18.55 11.15
N ASP A 501 18.24 -19.13 11.96
CA ASP A 501 18.55 -19.56 13.33
C ASP A 501 19.14 -20.98 13.28
N GLN A 502 20.43 -21.10 13.65
CA GLN A 502 21.15 -22.39 13.64
C GLN A 502 20.68 -23.36 14.72
N ASP A 503 20.07 -22.88 15.80
CA ASP A 503 19.51 -23.72 16.87
C ASP A 503 18.09 -24.18 16.48
N PHE A 504 17.33 -23.31 15.79
CA PHE A 504 16.06 -23.66 15.17
C PHE A 504 16.22 -24.85 14.21
N ASN A 505 17.14 -24.73 13.23
CA ASN A 505 17.38 -25.78 12.23
C ASN A 505 17.90 -27.12 12.81
N LYS A 506 18.36 -27.14 14.07
CA LYS A 506 18.79 -28.36 14.78
C LYS A 506 17.68 -29.03 15.59
N LYS A 507 16.63 -28.28 15.97
CA LYS A 507 15.57 -28.71 16.89
C LYS A 507 14.18 -28.79 16.26
N TYR A 508 13.95 -28.01 15.20
CA TYR A 508 12.63 -27.75 14.63
C TYR A 508 12.66 -27.77 13.10
N THR A 509 11.48 -27.97 12.51
CA THR A 509 11.21 -27.84 11.08
C THR A 509 9.82 -27.24 10.86
N LEU A 510 9.55 -26.81 9.63
CA LEU A 510 8.27 -26.29 9.18
C LEU A 510 7.59 -27.35 8.30
N VAL A 511 6.35 -27.71 8.64
CA VAL A 511 5.53 -28.66 7.86
C VAL A 511 4.35 -27.93 7.25
N PRO A 512 4.15 -27.95 5.92
CA PRO A 512 3.05 -27.25 5.27
C PRO A 512 1.67 -27.60 5.85
N PHE A 513 0.89 -26.55 6.11
CA PHE A 513 -0.45 -26.58 6.69
C PHE A 513 -1.36 -25.60 5.91
N GLY A 514 -1.62 -25.91 4.64
CA GLY A 514 -2.34 -25.03 3.72
C GLY A 514 -1.53 -23.76 3.36
N LEU A 515 -2.10 -22.58 3.59
CA LEU A 515 -1.41 -21.29 3.39
C LEU A 515 -0.43 -20.93 4.53
N LEU A 516 -0.33 -21.78 5.56
CA LEU A 516 0.55 -21.62 6.71
C LEU A 516 1.53 -22.79 6.79
N ASP A 517 2.57 -22.66 7.60
CA ASP A 517 3.43 -23.79 7.98
C ASP A 517 3.29 -24.06 9.49
N GLU A 518 3.25 -25.31 9.92
CA GLU A 518 3.23 -25.68 11.35
C GLU A 518 4.65 -25.97 11.86
N PHE A 519 5.02 -25.41 13.01
CA PHE A 519 6.27 -25.72 13.69
C PHE A 519 6.22 -27.13 14.30
N LYS A 520 7.15 -28.00 13.90
CA LYS A 520 7.34 -29.34 14.47
C LYS A 520 8.74 -29.46 15.07
N SER A 521 8.87 -30.11 16.24
CA SER A 521 10.19 -30.49 16.74
C SER A 521 10.67 -31.77 16.05
N LEU A 522 11.94 -31.79 15.66
CA LEU A 522 12.63 -32.96 15.11
C LEU A 522 12.75 -34.12 16.13
N SER A 523 12.51 -33.84 17.42
CA SER A 523 12.43 -34.87 18.48
C SER A 523 11.14 -35.71 18.43
N VAL A 524 10.12 -35.27 17.67
CA VAL A 524 8.83 -35.96 17.56
C VAL A 524 8.73 -36.60 16.17
N PRO A 525 8.50 -37.93 16.07
CA PRO A 525 8.33 -38.59 14.77
C PRO A 525 7.23 -37.94 13.93
N SER A 526 7.55 -37.66 12.67
CA SER A 526 6.60 -37.09 11.71
C SER A 526 5.40 -38.01 11.52
N GLN A 527 4.20 -37.44 11.46
CA GLN A 527 2.97 -38.16 11.12
C GLN A 527 3.15 -38.86 9.75
N PRO A 528 2.78 -40.15 9.60
CA PRO A 528 2.92 -40.86 8.33
C PRO A 528 2.15 -40.20 7.18
N LEU A 529 2.65 -40.38 5.96
CA LEU A 529 2.20 -39.71 4.73
C LEU A 529 0.68 -39.75 4.54
N LYS A 530 0.07 -40.95 4.58
CA LYS A 530 -1.37 -41.13 4.30
C LYS A 530 -2.26 -40.38 5.32
N PRO A 531 -2.10 -40.54 6.66
CA PRO A 531 -2.78 -39.70 7.64
C PRO A 531 -2.52 -38.19 7.52
N TRP A 532 -1.27 -37.77 7.24
CA TRP A 532 -0.95 -36.36 7.04
C TRP A 532 -1.69 -35.79 5.82
N TYR A 533 -1.59 -36.45 4.67
CA TYR A 533 -2.25 -36.07 3.42
C TYR A 533 -3.79 -36.00 3.58
N SER A 534 -4.41 -36.98 4.23
CA SER A 534 -5.85 -36.95 4.54
C SER A 534 -6.25 -35.82 5.50
N SER A 535 -5.33 -35.29 6.31
CA SER A 535 -5.58 -34.06 7.09
C SER A 535 -5.44 -32.81 6.22
N GLN A 536 -4.44 -32.76 5.33
CA GLN A 536 -4.19 -31.61 4.46
C GLN A 536 -5.25 -31.41 3.38
N GLN A 537 -5.86 -32.48 2.86
CA GLN A 537 -6.99 -32.33 1.92
C GLN A 537 -8.22 -31.68 2.58
N LYS A 538 -8.41 -31.81 3.90
CA LYS A 538 -9.44 -31.07 4.64
C LYS A 538 -9.07 -29.59 4.80
N VAL A 539 -7.81 -29.30 5.13
CA VAL A 539 -7.27 -27.93 5.19
C VAL A 539 -7.41 -27.21 3.85
N ARG A 540 -6.98 -27.84 2.75
CA ARG A 540 -7.10 -27.29 1.38
C ARG A 540 -8.56 -27.19 0.91
N ALA A 541 -9.48 -28.02 1.41
CA ALA A 541 -10.92 -27.83 1.17
C ALA A 541 -11.46 -26.54 1.81
N ILE A 542 -11.11 -26.26 3.07
CA ILE A 542 -11.50 -25.00 3.76
C ILE A 542 -10.89 -23.79 3.04
N ILE A 543 -9.63 -23.88 2.59
CA ILE A 543 -8.98 -22.80 1.82
C ILE A 543 -9.73 -22.52 0.52
N ARG A 544 -10.11 -23.55 -0.25
CA ARG A 544 -10.92 -23.39 -1.47
C ARG A 544 -12.34 -22.85 -1.20
N GLU A 545 -12.90 -23.09 -0.02
CA GLU A 545 -14.19 -22.53 0.41
C GLU A 545 -14.07 -21.03 0.79
N ARG A 546 -12.93 -20.60 1.35
CA ARG A 546 -12.72 -19.22 1.82
C ARG A 546 -12.08 -18.30 0.80
N LEU A 547 -11.19 -18.82 -0.04
CA LEU A 547 -10.53 -18.11 -1.14
C LEU A 547 -10.80 -18.87 -2.46
N PRO A 548 -12.04 -18.84 -2.98
CA PRO A 548 -12.42 -19.59 -4.19
C PRO A 548 -11.87 -18.97 -5.48
N VAL A 549 -11.48 -17.69 -5.44
CA VAL A 549 -10.97 -16.92 -6.58
C VAL A 549 -9.79 -16.07 -6.08
N LEU A 550 -8.66 -16.14 -6.79
CA LEU A 550 -7.50 -15.27 -6.56
C LEU A 550 -7.68 -13.92 -7.29
N PRO A 551 -7.02 -12.85 -6.83
CA PRO A 551 -6.98 -11.57 -7.56
C PRO A 551 -6.51 -11.74 -9.02
N PRO A 552 -7.25 -11.21 -10.02
CA PRO A 552 -6.84 -11.27 -11.42
C PRO A 552 -5.66 -10.32 -11.71
N GLU A 553 -4.66 -10.82 -12.42
CA GLU A 553 -3.43 -10.08 -12.79
C GLU A 553 -3.74 -8.86 -13.69
N GLU A 554 -4.85 -8.89 -14.43
CA GLU A 554 -5.29 -7.80 -15.29
C GLU A 554 -5.75 -6.54 -14.52
N LEU A 555 -6.14 -6.69 -13.24
CA LEU A 555 -6.56 -5.59 -12.36
C LEU A 555 -5.54 -5.30 -11.25
N TYR A 556 -4.81 -6.32 -10.80
CA TYR A 556 -3.92 -6.24 -9.63
C TYR A 556 -2.48 -6.60 -10.02
N ASN A 557 -1.68 -5.57 -10.30
CA ASN A 557 -0.24 -5.68 -10.60
C ASN A 557 0.61 -5.74 -9.33
N ASP A 558 1.93 -5.84 -9.49
CA ASP A 558 2.91 -5.91 -8.41
C ASP A 558 3.05 -4.62 -7.56
N GLU A 559 2.31 -3.56 -7.89
CA GLU A 559 2.13 -2.35 -7.08
C GLU A 559 0.99 -2.47 -6.05
N THR A 560 0.14 -3.51 -6.17
CA THR A 560 -1.03 -3.74 -5.32
C THR A 560 -0.80 -4.76 -4.19
N TRP A 561 -1.65 -4.68 -3.15
CA TRP A 561 -1.61 -5.64 -2.04
C TRP A 561 -2.27 -6.97 -2.41
N GLU A 562 -3.29 -6.93 -3.23
CA GLU A 562 -4.07 -8.05 -3.72
C GLU A 562 -3.17 -9.02 -4.51
N TRP A 563 -2.29 -8.51 -5.37
CA TRP A 563 -1.27 -9.32 -6.06
C TRP A 563 -0.39 -10.14 -5.10
N THR A 564 -0.11 -9.63 -3.89
CA THR A 564 0.67 -10.37 -2.89
C THR A 564 -0.06 -11.62 -2.36
N ILE A 565 -1.40 -11.66 -2.43
CA ILE A 565 -2.22 -12.84 -2.10
C ILE A 565 -1.98 -13.96 -3.12
N ALA A 566 -2.06 -13.64 -4.41
CA ALA A 566 -1.81 -14.61 -5.48
C ALA A 566 -0.38 -15.17 -5.39
N ARG A 567 0.60 -14.28 -5.12
CA ARG A 567 2.00 -14.66 -4.90
C ARG A 567 2.20 -15.59 -3.69
N ASP A 568 1.66 -15.25 -2.51
CA ASP A 568 1.82 -16.10 -1.31
C ASP A 568 1.08 -17.44 -1.49
N HIS A 569 -0.09 -17.46 -2.13
CA HIS A 569 -0.81 -18.68 -2.48
C HIS A 569 0.02 -19.60 -3.38
N GLY A 570 0.58 -19.09 -4.49
CA GLY A 570 1.47 -19.86 -5.37
C GLY A 570 2.71 -20.40 -4.64
N MET A 571 3.36 -19.56 -3.83
CA MET A 571 4.50 -19.97 -3.01
C MET A 571 4.16 -21.08 -1.99
N LYS A 572 2.98 -21.03 -1.35
CA LYS A 572 2.54 -22.04 -0.38
C LYS A 572 2.11 -23.35 -1.06
N GLU A 573 1.48 -23.30 -2.24
CA GLU A 573 1.20 -24.48 -3.06
C GLU A 573 2.50 -25.16 -3.54
N LEU A 574 3.54 -24.41 -3.94
CA LEU A 574 4.86 -24.96 -4.27
C LEU A 574 5.59 -25.57 -3.07
N ASN A 575 5.50 -24.95 -1.88
CA ASN A 575 6.00 -25.55 -0.63
C ASN A 575 5.30 -26.88 -0.32
N TRP A 576 3.97 -26.90 -0.41
CA TRP A 576 3.15 -28.10 -0.17
C TRP A 576 3.46 -29.20 -1.19
N ALA A 577 3.59 -28.86 -2.47
CA ALA A 577 3.96 -29.76 -3.55
C ALA A 577 5.35 -30.38 -3.34
N THR A 578 6.34 -29.57 -2.93
CA THR A 578 7.69 -30.03 -2.61
C THR A 578 7.68 -31.02 -1.44
N TYR A 579 6.98 -30.68 -0.36
CA TYR A 579 6.88 -31.56 0.81
C TYR A 579 6.12 -32.85 0.49
N LEU A 580 5.05 -32.81 -0.32
CA LEU A 580 4.37 -34.03 -0.78
C LEU A 580 5.31 -34.91 -1.61
N LEU A 581 6.09 -34.32 -2.53
CA LEU A 581 7.06 -35.07 -3.34
C LEU A 581 8.09 -35.79 -2.46
N GLU A 582 8.73 -35.07 -1.55
CA GLU A 582 9.75 -35.62 -0.64
C GLU A 582 9.20 -36.77 0.21
N ARG A 583 8.02 -36.57 0.83
CA ARG A 583 7.35 -37.60 1.64
C ARG A 583 6.91 -38.80 0.79
N THR A 584 6.44 -38.58 -0.44
CA THR A 584 6.03 -39.68 -1.34
C THR A 584 7.24 -40.50 -1.77
N ILE A 585 8.36 -39.88 -2.15
CA ILE A 585 9.61 -40.59 -2.46
C ILE A 585 10.12 -41.39 -1.24
N ALA A 586 9.94 -40.88 -0.02
CA ALA A 586 10.43 -41.52 1.20
C ALA A 586 9.55 -42.69 1.72
N GLU A 587 8.22 -42.62 1.58
CA GLU A 587 7.28 -43.59 2.19
C GLU A 587 6.44 -44.42 1.21
N ASP A 588 6.15 -43.89 0.01
CA ASP A 588 5.26 -44.53 -0.97
C ASP A 588 5.74 -44.25 -2.42
N PRO A 589 7.01 -44.60 -2.76
CA PRO A 589 7.68 -44.16 -3.99
C PRO A 589 7.06 -44.68 -5.29
N GLU A 590 6.15 -45.64 -5.20
CA GLU A 590 5.42 -46.19 -6.34
C GLU A 590 4.12 -45.41 -6.64
N ASN A 591 3.66 -44.54 -5.73
CA ASN A 591 2.34 -43.92 -5.80
C ASN A 591 2.24 -42.80 -6.84
N LEU A 592 1.87 -43.17 -8.07
CA LEU A 592 1.71 -42.24 -9.17
C LEU A 592 0.69 -41.12 -8.88
N SER A 593 -0.33 -41.36 -8.06
CA SER A 593 -1.34 -40.34 -7.77
C SER A 593 -0.77 -39.19 -6.95
N LEU A 594 0.04 -39.48 -5.93
CA LEU A 594 0.67 -38.46 -5.10
C LEU A 594 1.85 -37.78 -5.82
N LEU A 595 2.61 -38.52 -6.62
CA LEU A 595 3.62 -37.93 -7.52
C LEU A 595 2.98 -36.98 -8.55
N SER A 596 1.81 -37.33 -9.09
CA SER A 596 1.05 -36.48 -10.03
C SER A 596 0.59 -35.19 -9.36
N GLU A 597 -0.04 -35.29 -8.18
CA GLU A 597 -0.50 -34.09 -7.46
C GLU A 597 0.66 -33.19 -7.00
N ALA A 598 1.82 -33.77 -6.67
CA ALA A 598 3.03 -33.00 -6.34
C ALA A 598 3.68 -32.33 -7.57
N ALA A 599 3.75 -33.00 -8.71
CA ALA A 599 4.32 -32.41 -9.93
C ALA A 599 3.46 -31.26 -10.49
N LYS A 600 2.14 -31.30 -10.26
CA LYS A 600 1.17 -30.41 -10.91
C LYS A 600 1.38 -28.90 -10.62
N PRO A 601 1.52 -28.42 -9.37
CA PRO A 601 1.85 -27.01 -9.12
C PRO A 601 3.20 -26.60 -9.70
N MET A 602 4.22 -27.46 -9.56
CA MET A 602 5.58 -27.20 -10.08
C MET A 602 5.59 -26.99 -11.60
N GLU A 603 4.79 -27.78 -12.31
CA GLU A 603 4.61 -27.74 -13.77
C GLU A 603 3.76 -26.54 -14.23
N VAL A 604 2.74 -26.13 -13.46
CA VAL A 604 2.01 -24.88 -13.69
C VAL A 604 2.95 -23.68 -13.59
N SER A 605 3.76 -23.60 -12.53
CA SER A 605 4.75 -22.53 -12.39
C SER A 605 5.76 -22.52 -13.54
N TYR A 606 6.24 -23.69 -13.99
CA TYR A 606 7.18 -23.77 -15.10
C TYR A 606 6.59 -23.30 -16.45
N GLN A 607 5.32 -23.62 -16.74
CA GLN A 607 4.71 -23.28 -18.04
C GLN A 607 4.09 -21.90 -18.12
N PHE A 608 3.58 -21.36 -17.01
CA PHE A 608 2.70 -20.18 -17.02
C PHE A 608 3.18 -19.03 -16.13
N GLU A 609 3.86 -19.29 -15.02
CA GLU A 609 4.32 -18.24 -14.10
C GLU A 609 5.70 -17.70 -14.49
N PRO A 610 5.90 -16.36 -14.54
CA PRO A 610 7.21 -15.79 -14.82
C PRO A 610 8.30 -16.22 -13.80
N PRO A 611 9.57 -16.41 -14.21
CA PRO A 611 10.60 -17.02 -13.34
C PRO A 611 10.98 -16.25 -12.06
N GLN A 612 10.46 -15.03 -11.84
CA GLN A 612 10.64 -14.27 -10.60
C GLN A 612 9.65 -14.64 -9.48
N PHE A 613 8.57 -15.39 -9.77
CA PHE A 613 7.55 -15.77 -8.78
C PHE A 613 7.91 -17.02 -7.97
N TRP A 614 8.76 -17.88 -8.53
CA TRP A 614 9.13 -19.20 -8.01
C TRP A 614 10.64 -19.41 -8.10
N ASN A 615 11.22 -20.32 -7.32
CA ASN A 615 12.68 -20.59 -7.36
C ASN A 615 13.00 -21.58 -8.50
N PRO A 616 13.69 -21.18 -9.59
CA PRO A 616 13.88 -22.09 -10.73
C PRO A 616 14.86 -23.23 -10.46
N ALA A 617 15.82 -23.03 -9.55
CA ALA A 617 16.78 -24.06 -9.17
C ALA A 617 16.14 -25.15 -8.29
N ALA A 618 15.22 -24.80 -7.40
CA ALA A 618 14.50 -25.78 -6.59
C ALA A 618 13.37 -26.46 -7.40
N ASN A 619 12.53 -25.67 -8.06
CA ASN A 619 11.30 -26.17 -8.69
C ASN A 619 11.59 -27.12 -9.87
N LEU A 620 12.51 -26.78 -10.79
CA LEU A 620 12.81 -27.65 -11.94
C LEU A 620 13.53 -28.94 -11.50
N LYS A 621 14.38 -28.88 -10.46
CA LYS A 621 15.00 -30.08 -9.88
C LYS A 621 13.92 -31.03 -9.38
N ASN A 622 12.99 -30.51 -8.57
CA ASN A 622 11.92 -31.27 -7.93
C ASN A 622 10.91 -31.81 -8.97
N LEU A 623 10.50 -31.00 -9.95
CA LEU A 623 9.63 -31.41 -11.05
C LEU A 623 10.25 -32.56 -11.87
N GLY A 624 11.54 -32.47 -12.21
CA GLY A 624 12.25 -33.55 -12.89
C GLY A 624 12.43 -34.80 -12.01
N LEU A 625 12.64 -34.64 -10.70
CA LEU A 625 12.65 -35.75 -9.73
C LEU A 625 11.28 -36.45 -9.64
N ALA A 626 10.18 -35.71 -9.69
CA ALA A 626 8.83 -36.26 -9.73
C ALA A 626 8.63 -37.13 -10.98
N TYR A 627 8.95 -36.62 -12.18
CA TYR A 627 8.89 -37.42 -13.40
C TYR A 627 9.86 -38.62 -13.39
N ALA A 628 11.07 -38.45 -12.87
CA ALA A 628 12.03 -39.55 -12.71
C ALA A 628 11.50 -40.67 -11.80
N GLN A 629 10.68 -40.33 -10.80
CA GLN A 629 10.03 -41.32 -9.94
C GLN A 629 8.78 -41.94 -10.60
N MET A 630 7.99 -41.17 -11.36
CA MET A 630 6.88 -41.70 -12.16
C MET A 630 7.34 -42.75 -13.20
N VAL A 631 8.51 -42.54 -13.83
CA VAL A 631 9.08 -43.49 -14.80
C VAL A 631 9.48 -44.81 -14.13
N LYS A 632 9.99 -44.76 -12.89
CA LYS A 632 10.37 -45.95 -12.12
C LYS A 632 9.17 -46.75 -11.65
N SER A 633 8.11 -46.09 -11.14
CA SER A 633 6.93 -46.74 -10.57
C SER A 633 6.35 -47.84 -11.46
N ASN A 634 5.97 -48.96 -10.87
CA ASN A 634 5.35 -50.11 -11.53
C ASN A 634 3.82 -49.99 -11.64
N GLN A 635 3.21 -48.90 -11.13
CA GLN A 635 1.78 -48.64 -11.29
C GLN A 635 1.46 -48.17 -12.71
N GLU A 636 0.24 -48.42 -13.18
CA GLU A 636 -0.26 -47.88 -14.45
C GLU A 636 -0.92 -46.50 -14.25
N PHE A 637 -0.46 -45.51 -15.01
CA PHE A 637 -1.09 -44.19 -15.06
C PHE A 637 -2.37 -44.24 -15.90
N SER A 638 -3.48 -43.75 -15.35
CA SER A 638 -4.78 -43.76 -16.03
C SER A 638 -5.16 -42.36 -16.47
N VAL A 639 -5.40 -42.19 -17.78
CA VAL A 639 -5.68 -40.89 -18.45
C VAL A 639 -6.87 -40.15 -17.84
N SER A 640 -7.86 -40.86 -17.27
CA SER A 640 -9.03 -40.26 -16.62
C SER A 640 -8.77 -39.69 -15.22
N LYS A 641 -7.61 -39.94 -14.60
CA LYS A 641 -7.31 -39.54 -13.21
C LYS A 641 -6.64 -38.17 -13.08
N ASP A 642 -5.78 -37.77 -14.02
CA ASP A 642 -5.21 -36.42 -14.07
C ASP A 642 -5.06 -35.92 -15.53
N PRO A 643 -6.11 -35.30 -16.09
CA PRO A 643 -6.09 -34.82 -17.48
C PRO A 643 -5.00 -33.76 -17.74
N PHE A 644 -4.73 -32.89 -16.76
CA PHE A 644 -3.72 -31.83 -16.90
C PHE A 644 -2.33 -32.43 -17.16
N LEU A 645 -1.92 -33.40 -16.33
CA LEU A 645 -0.62 -34.03 -16.52
C LEU A 645 -0.58 -34.90 -17.78
N ASN A 646 -1.70 -35.52 -18.19
CA ASN A 646 -1.75 -36.19 -19.48
C ASN A 646 -1.49 -35.23 -20.67
N ASP A 647 -2.07 -34.02 -20.64
CA ASP A 647 -1.92 -33.04 -21.72
C ASP A 647 -0.49 -32.45 -21.77
N VAL A 648 0.11 -32.19 -20.61
CA VAL A 648 1.52 -31.75 -20.52
C VAL A 648 2.46 -32.85 -21.01
N VAL A 649 2.33 -34.05 -20.45
CA VAL A 649 3.22 -35.19 -20.73
C VAL A 649 3.01 -35.70 -22.17
N GLY A 650 1.82 -35.54 -22.75
CA GLY A 650 1.53 -35.81 -24.17
C GLY A 650 2.06 -34.80 -25.18
N LYS A 651 2.56 -33.64 -24.77
CA LYS A 651 2.81 -32.49 -25.65
C LYS A 651 4.06 -32.67 -26.52
N GLY A 652 3.87 -33.17 -27.74
CA GLY A 652 4.93 -33.30 -28.76
C GLY A 652 5.55 -34.69 -28.90
N VAL A 653 5.03 -35.70 -28.19
CA VAL A 653 5.42 -37.10 -28.35
C VAL A 653 4.54 -37.78 -29.40
N THR A 654 5.14 -38.59 -30.27
CA THR A 654 4.44 -39.22 -31.41
C THR A 654 3.60 -40.44 -31.03
N ASP A 655 3.96 -41.14 -29.96
CA ASP A 655 3.19 -42.24 -29.38
C ASP A 655 2.41 -41.74 -28.15
N SER A 656 1.09 -41.59 -28.31
CA SER A 656 0.20 -41.16 -27.24
C SER A 656 -0.08 -42.26 -26.20
N THR A 657 0.19 -43.53 -26.51
CA THR A 657 -0.15 -44.67 -25.65
C THR A 657 0.86 -44.88 -24.53
N ARG A 658 2.14 -44.56 -24.76
CA ARG A 658 3.24 -44.88 -23.83
C ARG A 658 3.49 -43.78 -22.79
N PHE A 659 2.83 -43.86 -21.64
CA PHE A 659 3.00 -42.89 -20.54
C PHE A 659 4.46 -42.75 -20.04
N LYS A 660 5.20 -43.86 -19.86
CA LYS A 660 6.58 -43.81 -19.33
C LYS A 660 7.57 -43.13 -20.27
N ASP A 661 7.48 -43.38 -21.58
CA ASP A 661 8.26 -42.68 -22.60
C ASP A 661 7.98 -41.17 -22.56
N ARG A 662 6.70 -40.80 -22.51
CA ARG A 662 6.25 -39.41 -22.40
C ARG A 662 6.80 -38.72 -21.14
N ALA A 663 6.69 -39.36 -19.97
CA ALA A 663 7.24 -38.84 -18.71
C ALA A 663 8.78 -38.74 -18.75
N SER A 664 9.46 -39.68 -19.41
CA SER A 664 10.92 -39.64 -19.62
C SER A 664 11.35 -38.45 -20.49
N ALA A 665 10.58 -38.13 -21.54
CA ALA A 665 10.83 -36.97 -22.38
C ALA A 665 10.67 -35.66 -21.59
N ARG A 666 9.59 -35.53 -20.79
CA ARG A 666 9.35 -34.35 -19.94
C ARG A 666 10.41 -34.19 -18.84
N MET A 667 10.84 -35.30 -18.22
CA MET A 667 11.97 -35.33 -17.27
C MET A 667 13.25 -34.75 -17.88
N LEU A 668 13.62 -35.18 -19.09
CA LEU A 668 14.82 -34.71 -19.78
C LEU A 668 14.73 -33.23 -20.18
N GLU A 669 13.58 -32.77 -20.64
CA GLU A 669 13.35 -31.34 -20.96
C GLU A 669 13.47 -30.45 -19.71
N VAL A 670 12.81 -30.84 -18.61
CA VAL A 670 12.82 -30.10 -17.34
C VAL A 670 14.22 -30.07 -16.72
N TRP A 671 14.97 -31.17 -16.74
CA TRP A 671 16.34 -31.18 -16.23
C TRP A 671 17.34 -30.48 -17.16
N ASP A 672 17.21 -30.53 -18.48
CA ASP A 672 18.03 -29.70 -19.39
C ASP A 672 17.72 -28.20 -19.23
N ALA A 673 16.48 -27.83 -18.89
CA ALA A 673 16.14 -26.48 -18.46
C ALA A 673 16.78 -26.12 -17.10
N TRP A 674 16.79 -27.05 -16.13
CA TRP A 674 17.44 -26.86 -14.84
C TRP A 674 18.96 -26.66 -14.96
N LEU A 675 19.65 -27.43 -15.80
CA LEU A 675 21.10 -27.29 -16.05
C LEU A 675 21.50 -25.91 -16.62
N ARG A 676 20.53 -25.15 -17.18
CA ARG A 676 20.72 -23.76 -17.63
C ARG A 676 20.51 -22.70 -16.53
N VAL A 677 19.97 -23.07 -15.36
CA VAL A 677 19.75 -22.12 -14.25
C VAL A 677 21.12 -21.79 -13.61
N PRO A 678 21.51 -20.51 -13.46
CA PRO A 678 22.84 -20.13 -12.99
C PRO A 678 23.26 -20.73 -11.64
N GLY A 679 22.31 -20.97 -10.73
CA GLY A 679 22.56 -21.57 -9.42
C GLY A 679 22.64 -23.11 -9.41
N ALA A 680 22.23 -23.81 -10.48
CA ALA A 680 22.13 -25.27 -10.49
C ALA A 680 23.48 -25.97 -10.23
N LYS A 681 24.59 -25.36 -10.69
CA LYS A 681 25.97 -25.87 -10.48
C LYS A 681 26.43 -25.91 -9.02
N GLN A 682 25.68 -25.32 -8.10
CA GLN A 682 25.95 -25.33 -6.66
C GLN A 682 25.20 -26.47 -5.94
N ASP A 683 24.33 -27.19 -6.63
CA ASP A 683 23.54 -28.28 -6.07
C ASP A 683 24.33 -29.61 -6.09
N PRO A 684 24.40 -30.37 -4.97
CA PRO A 684 25.11 -31.65 -4.92
C PRO A 684 24.62 -32.72 -5.93
N GLY A 685 23.41 -32.58 -6.47
CA GLY A 685 22.87 -33.46 -7.51
C GLY A 685 23.25 -33.07 -8.94
N TYR A 686 23.98 -31.97 -9.16
CA TYR A 686 24.22 -31.43 -10.51
C TYR A 686 24.93 -32.41 -11.44
N GLU A 687 26.04 -33.02 -11.02
CA GLU A 687 26.81 -33.95 -11.86
C GLU A 687 26.01 -35.21 -12.21
N ALA A 688 25.19 -35.72 -11.28
CA ALA A 688 24.33 -36.87 -11.50
C ALA A 688 23.21 -36.57 -12.51
N ILE A 689 22.58 -35.39 -12.40
CA ILE A 689 21.54 -34.94 -13.35
C ILE A 689 22.17 -34.64 -14.72
N GLU A 690 23.32 -33.98 -14.79
CA GLU A 690 24.02 -33.73 -16.05
C GLU A 690 24.43 -35.04 -16.75
N GLY A 691 24.98 -36.02 -16.00
CA GLY A 691 25.32 -37.34 -16.54
C GLY A 691 24.11 -38.10 -17.13
N VAL A 692 22.92 -37.95 -16.54
CA VAL A 692 21.68 -38.52 -17.09
C VAL A 692 21.21 -37.74 -18.33
N VAL A 693 21.15 -36.40 -18.26
CA VAL A 693 20.64 -35.57 -19.37
C VAL A 693 21.53 -35.71 -20.61
N ARG A 694 22.86 -35.58 -20.47
CA ARG A 694 23.80 -35.58 -21.60
C ARG A 694 23.88 -36.92 -22.34
N LYS A 695 23.45 -38.02 -21.70
CA LYS A 695 23.31 -39.34 -22.34
C LYS A 695 22.21 -39.38 -23.42
N PHE A 696 21.18 -38.53 -23.30
CA PHE A 696 20.01 -38.53 -24.19
C PHE A 696 19.78 -37.20 -24.92
N VAL A 697 20.31 -36.09 -24.38
CA VAL A 697 20.25 -34.73 -24.95
C VAL A 697 21.68 -34.24 -25.18
N PRO A 698 22.26 -34.46 -26.38
CA PRO A 698 23.57 -33.95 -26.72
C PRO A 698 23.60 -32.42 -26.65
N THR A 699 24.69 -31.85 -26.12
CA THR A 699 24.95 -30.42 -26.25
C THR A 699 25.05 -30.05 -27.73
N SER A 700 24.22 -29.12 -28.19
CA SER A 700 24.42 -28.49 -29.49
C SER A 700 25.81 -27.87 -29.55
N VAL A 701 26.61 -28.29 -30.54
CA VAL A 701 27.99 -27.82 -30.76
C VAL A 701 28.05 -26.30 -30.73
N GLU A 702 29.15 -25.78 -30.18
CA GLU A 702 29.43 -24.37 -29.95
C GLU A 702 28.95 -23.46 -31.10
N ALA A 703 27.92 -22.67 -30.83
CA ALA A 703 27.55 -21.58 -31.71
C ALA A 703 28.66 -20.50 -31.66
N GLN A 704 29.52 -20.48 -32.68
CA GLN A 704 30.62 -19.52 -32.78
C GLN A 704 30.16 -18.08 -32.55
N PRO A 705 30.98 -17.23 -31.91
CA PRO A 705 30.59 -15.87 -31.51
C PRO A 705 30.41 -14.94 -32.72
N GLY A 706 29.22 -14.96 -33.35
CA GLY A 706 28.94 -14.18 -34.56
C GLY A 706 27.49 -13.75 -34.79
N ASP A 707 26.47 -14.54 -34.44
CA ASP A 707 25.09 -14.27 -34.88
C ASP A 707 24.25 -13.46 -33.86
N ASN A 708 24.21 -12.14 -34.04
CA ASN A 708 23.56 -11.20 -33.14
C ASN A 708 22.01 -11.27 -33.21
N PRO A 709 21.30 -11.58 -32.10
CA PRO A 709 19.85 -11.83 -32.08
C PRO A 709 18.97 -10.73 -32.71
N ARG A 710 19.44 -9.48 -32.74
CA ARG A 710 18.68 -8.33 -33.30
C ARG A 710 18.37 -8.52 -34.81
N LYS A 711 19.16 -9.27 -35.57
CA LYS A 711 18.92 -9.48 -37.03
C LYS A 711 17.75 -10.42 -37.34
N GLN A 712 17.50 -11.46 -36.54
CA GLN A 712 16.36 -12.37 -36.78
C GLN A 712 15.01 -11.68 -36.51
N SER A 713 14.94 -10.84 -35.47
CA SER A 713 13.74 -10.04 -35.14
C SER A 713 13.26 -9.19 -36.32
N GLN A 714 14.17 -8.46 -36.98
CA GLN A 714 13.83 -7.63 -38.14
C GLN A 714 13.36 -8.45 -39.35
N ARG A 715 13.97 -9.63 -39.61
CA ARG A 715 13.50 -10.54 -40.67
C ARG A 715 12.10 -11.10 -40.39
N ARG A 716 11.77 -11.43 -39.13
CA ARG A 716 10.41 -11.85 -38.73
C ARG A 716 9.38 -10.71 -38.87
N ARG A 717 9.71 -9.48 -38.45
CA ARG A 717 8.82 -8.30 -38.62
C ARG A 717 8.53 -7.98 -40.10
N LYS A 718 9.54 -7.99 -40.99
CA LYS A 718 9.31 -7.77 -42.44
C LYS A 718 8.41 -8.85 -43.07
N LYS A 719 8.55 -10.13 -42.70
CA LYS A 719 7.67 -11.22 -43.20
C LYS A 719 6.21 -11.11 -42.72
N LYS A 720 5.93 -10.63 -41.51
CA LYS A 720 4.53 -10.38 -41.07
C LYS A 720 3.87 -9.24 -41.87
N SER A 721 4.54 -8.09 -42.01
CA SER A 721 4.02 -6.92 -42.77
C SER A 721 3.61 -7.26 -44.21
N ALA A 722 4.44 -8.04 -44.91
CA ALA A 722 4.16 -8.47 -46.29
C ALA A 722 2.93 -9.40 -46.42
N LYS A 723 2.59 -10.18 -45.39
CA LYS A 723 1.38 -11.03 -45.41
C LYS A 723 0.10 -10.22 -45.19
N THR A 724 0.11 -9.23 -44.30
CA THR A 724 -1.08 -8.42 -44.02
C THR A 724 -1.53 -7.59 -45.23
N LYS A 725 -0.58 -6.95 -45.95
CA LYS A 725 -0.90 -6.18 -47.17
C LYS A 725 -1.50 -7.00 -48.32
N LYS A 726 -1.41 -8.35 -48.30
CA LYS A 726 -1.96 -9.23 -49.34
C LYS A 726 -3.35 -9.81 -49.04
N ARG A 727 -3.96 -9.47 -47.90
CA ARG A 727 -5.35 -9.89 -47.53
C ARG A 727 -6.40 -8.77 -47.61
N GLY A 728 -6.01 -7.54 -47.97
CA GLY A 728 -6.92 -6.39 -48.12
C GLY A 728 -7.28 -6.04 -49.58
N LYS A 729 -7.06 -6.96 -50.54
CA LYS A 729 -7.46 -6.81 -51.95
C LYS A 729 -7.76 -8.18 -52.59
N LYS A 730 -8.91 -8.74 -52.24
CA LYS A 730 -9.76 -9.60 -53.09
C LYS A 730 -11.17 -9.61 -52.50
#